data_AF-A0A1B6C4G4-F1
#
_entry.id   AF-A0A1B6C4G4-F1
#
_cell.length_a   1.000
_cell.length_b   1.000
_cell.length_c   1.000
_cell.angle_alpha   90.00
_cell.angle_beta   90.00
_cell.angle_gamma   90.00
#
_symmetry.space_group_name_H-M   'P 1'
#
loop_
_entity.id
_entity.type
_entity.pdbx_description
1 polymer ?
#
loop_
_entity_poly.entity_id
_entity_poly.type
_entity_poly.pdbx_seq_one_letter_code
_entity_poly.pdbx_strand_id
1 'polypeptide(L)'
;MKLLSYYRNLPSQHINTLWDCVYKDGVKAEKIREILLFYIHHHTCLPPLQKVFDTLLITLTGKLPSKKMKLLLFQCVEEICAWLDPECIVNTVRLLSNKTTAVEFLSCFSINSNIPSLIESDYLRLLSFTNNQMISLEDGCKILTFVLSTCPQSLVRTLTQQMIPWLHYTKDQPVGQGLSKTTSRGIDDATAKGLFTALTLTNRITENHIWCTTVFSSLRSFLSRPEIKHHLLSDFLDVILDHCKALVNQCSEKTTNIIDRQLQSTVLQETVHILSNLAQLNTNLLIDCLVIIEVIETHAIKTKDTATCICVWKFFVKFGNHSELTTLCLDDFISRNFTQGNFSYDISTFILDHAEVLEPFLCKYFPNLLKVIATHPSSLVEEYVEIVQHLVHEEKLGSEVLHGLLDLPVLSATICLQQSQILRQAGFKDPVLGTMFESVLSKHKSIYSYFMRNSALPSLFSNIFSEYPEYFSSLKDLTNYGLVKTCSQIVPLLFQSFFKEALKNKNLCEQFLPILLQRTALIFQVPGYQQSIIKHIAKTIEAIIIKHPNLVSEPCVLQFLSVTSNSINYSVVYTHLLSAIGKCSDRWNMISEYFDTIECCMYEVLADKQPHPLALLNLMTNTLAKLSSRNVHLIPRTLNALDKVNRQVQASDVDKVIVKQHNEELKNLLHNPYIANTVLANPSKQDMFLMNVILFLNNLPKQL
;
A
#
# COMPACT_ATOMS: atom_id res chain seq x y z
N MET A 1 10.02 -14.30 31.64
CA MET A 1 9.04 -15.12 30.88
C MET A 1 7.82 -15.53 31.70
N LYS A 2 7.92 -16.20 32.87
CA LYS A 2 6.74 -16.61 33.67
C LYS A 2 5.79 -15.48 34.08
N LEU A 3 6.34 -14.30 34.44
CA LEU A 3 5.53 -13.14 34.79
C LEU A 3 4.79 -12.54 33.58
N LEU A 4 5.41 -12.58 32.40
CA LEU A 4 4.85 -12.03 31.16
C LEU A 4 3.70 -12.91 30.62
N SER A 5 3.87 -14.23 30.67
CA SER A 5 2.79 -15.17 30.31
C SER A 5 1.60 -15.08 31.27
N TYR A 6 1.84 -14.74 32.54
CA TYR A 6 0.78 -14.55 33.52
C TYR A 6 -0.13 -13.37 33.14
N TYR A 7 0.44 -12.19 32.88
CA TYR A 7 -0.35 -11.00 32.54
C TYR A 7 -1.12 -11.15 31.23
N ARG A 8 -0.55 -11.81 30.22
CA ARG A 8 -1.23 -12.10 28.95
C ARG A 8 -2.55 -12.89 29.09
N ASN A 9 -2.67 -13.71 30.15
CA ASN A 9 -3.82 -14.58 30.36
C ASN A 9 -4.89 -13.96 31.28
N LEU A 10 -4.68 -12.75 31.80
CA LEU A 10 -5.63 -12.08 32.68
C LEU A 10 -6.72 -11.35 31.88
N PRO A 11 -7.97 -11.30 32.38
CA PRO A 11 -9.06 -10.57 31.72
C PRO A 11 -8.85 -9.05 31.79
N SER A 12 -9.39 -8.32 30.81
CA SER A 12 -9.32 -6.85 30.71
C SER A 12 -9.79 -6.11 31.98
N GLN A 13 -10.76 -6.67 32.69
CA GLN A 13 -11.31 -6.12 33.94
C GLN A 13 -10.32 -6.15 35.12
N HIS A 14 -9.24 -6.94 35.04
CA HIS A 14 -8.26 -7.06 36.13
C HIS A 14 -7.51 -5.74 36.38
N ILE A 15 -7.35 -4.90 35.36
CA ILE A 15 -6.70 -3.60 35.50
C ILE A 15 -7.40 -2.68 36.51
N ASN A 16 -8.73 -2.78 36.64
CA ASN A 16 -9.50 -2.02 37.62
C ASN A 16 -9.14 -2.41 39.05
N THR A 17 -8.89 -3.71 39.30
CA THR A 17 -8.47 -4.18 40.62
C THR A 17 -7.07 -3.70 40.99
N LEU A 18 -6.15 -3.64 40.01
CA LEU A 18 -4.81 -3.07 40.21
C LEU A 18 -4.89 -1.58 40.55
N TRP A 19 -5.77 -0.82 39.88
CA TRP A 19 -5.99 0.59 40.17
C TRP A 19 -6.65 0.83 41.54
N ASP A 20 -7.65 0.04 41.91
CA ASP A 20 -8.26 0.08 43.25
C ASP A 20 -7.22 -0.17 44.36
N CYS A 21 -6.27 -1.06 44.10
CA CYS A 21 -5.16 -1.34 45.02
C CYS A 21 -4.22 -0.15 45.17
N VAL A 22 -4.03 0.68 44.13
CA VAL A 22 -3.23 1.92 44.22
C VAL A 22 -3.98 2.98 45.03
N TYR A 23 -5.29 3.09 44.85
CA TYR A 23 -6.10 4.05 45.61
C TYR A 23 -6.18 3.69 47.10
N LYS A 24 -6.43 2.41 47.43
CA LYS A 24 -6.63 1.96 48.82
C LYS A 24 -5.34 1.90 49.63
N ASP A 25 -4.27 1.38 49.05
CA ASP A 25 -3.03 1.08 49.79
C ASP A 25 -1.90 2.07 49.49
N GLY A 26 -2.20 3.13 48.74
CA GLY A 26 -1.24 4.11 48.26
C GLY A 26 -0.35 3.62 47.11
N VAL A 27 0.47 4.53 46.61
CA VAL A 27 1.30 4.31 45.43
C VAL A 27 2.59 3.56 45.80
N LYS A 28 2.70 2.31 45.34
CA LYS A 28 3.89 1.45 45.51
C LYS A 28 4.49 1.10 44.16
N ALA A 29 5.82 1.06 44.08
CA ALA A 29 6.56 0.79 42.84
C ALA A 29 6.18 -0.56 42.19
N GLU A 30 5.92 -1.58 43.01
CA GLU A 30 5.51 -2.91 42.55
C GLU A 30 4.17 -2.86 41.82
N LYS A 31 3.17 -2.19 42.39
CA LYS A 31 1.83 -2.05 41.79
C LYS A 31 1.84 -1.29 40.47
N ILE A 32 2.60 -0.20 40.38
CA ILE A 32 2.76 0.55 39.12
C ILE A 32 3.41 -0.32 38.04
N ARG A 33 4.40 -1.13 38.42
CA ARG A 33 5.06 -2.04 37.48
C ARG A 33 4.09 -3.13 36.98
N GLU A 34 3.22 -3.64 37.83
CA GLU A 34 2.18 -4.62 37.42
C GLU A 34 1.18 -4.00 36.43
N ILE A 35 0.78 -2.75 36.66
CA ILE A 35 -0.09 -1.99 35.76
C ILE A 35 0.58 -1.77 34.39
N LEU A 36 1.84 -1.33 34.37
CA LEU A 36 2.61 -1.16 33.13
C LEU A 36 2.75 -2.46 32.33
N LEU A 37 3.06 -3.57 33.02
CA LEU A 37 3.17 -4.89 32.38
C LEU A 37 1.85 -5.36 31.78
N PHE A 38 0.72 -4.99 32.40
CA PHE A 38 -0.60 -5.28 31.87
C PHE A 38 -0.87 -4.49 30.58
N TYR A 39 -0.64 -3.17 30.58
CA TYR A 39 -0.88 -2.31 29.41
C TYR A 39 -0.02 -2.69 28.20
N ILE A 40 1.27 -2.98 28.41
CA ILE A 40 2.19 -3.39 27.34
C ILE A 40 1.73 -4.67 26.61
N HIS A 41 0.96 -5.54 27.26
CA HIS A 41 0.57 -6.85 26.68
C HIS A 41 -0.84 -6.90 26.11
N HIS A 42 -1.79 -6.20 26.71
CA HIS A 42 -3.19 -6.28 26.28
C HIS A 42 -3.55 -5.28 25.20
N HIS A 43 -2.72 -4.24 24.98
CA HIS A 43 -2.99 -3.13 24.04
C HIS A 43 -4.42 -2.55 24.17
N THR A 44 -5.08 -2.79 25.29
CA THR A 44 -6.46 -2.41 25.59
C THR A 44 -6.45 -1.74 26.96
N CYS A 45 -6.71 -0.44 26.97
CA CYS A 45 -6.60 0.41 28.14
C CYS A 45 -8.01 0.81 28.60
N LEU A 46 -8.49 0.22 29.68
CA LEU A 46 -9.59 0.83 30.44
C LEU A 46 -9.01 2.01 31.24
N PRO A 47 -9.63 3.20 31.20
CA PRO A 47 -9.12 4.37 31.89
C PRO A 47 -9.11 4.15 33.41
N PRO A 48 -8.07 4.61 34.13
CA PRO A 48 -8.13 4.71 35.58
C PRO A 48 -9.20 5.71 36.02
N LEU A 49 -9.84 5.45 37.17
CA LEU A 49 -10.72 6.43 37.82
C LEU A 49 -9.91 7.70 38.15
N GLN A 50 -10.51 8.89 37.96
CA GLN A 50 -9.91 10.21 38.26
C GLN A 50 -9.14 10.26 39.59
N LYS A 51 -9.71 9.68 40.64
CA LYS A 51 -9.13 9.60 41.99
C LYS A 51 -7.75 8.95 42.03
N VAL A 52 -7.51 7.99 41.13
CA VAL A 52 -6.25 7.26 41.04
C VAL A 52 -5.18 8.13 40.39
N PHE A 53 -5.53 8.87 39.33
CA PHE A 53 -4.64 9.86 38.72
C PHE A 53 -4.26 10.97 39.72
N ASP A 54 -5.22 11.49 40.48
CA ASP A 54 -4.95 12.47 41.55
C ASP A 54 -3.97 11.91 42.60
N THR A 55 -4.10 10.62 42.95
CA THR A 55 -3.20 9.94 43.91
C THR A 55 -1.77 9.79 43.36
N LEU A 56 -1.63 9.52 42.06
CA LEU A 56 -0.33 9.51 41.38
C LEU A 56 0.29 10.91 41.36
N LEU A 57 -0.50 11.94 41.05
CA LEU A 57 -0.09 13.34 41.03
C LEU A 57 0.39 13.84 42.39
N ILE A 58 -0.36 13.56 43.47
CA ILE A 58 0.05 13.90 44.84
C ILE A 58 1.38 13.21 45.20
N THR A 59 1.58 11.98 44.74
CA THR A 59 2.83 11.23 44.99
C THR A 59 4.00 11.80 44.18
N LEU A 60 3.76 12.24 42.94
CA LEU A 60 4.77 12.89 42.08
C LEU A 60 5.18 14.27 42.58
N THR A 61 4.21 15.05 43.09
CA THR A 61 4.40 16.42 43.56
C THR A 61 4.79 16.52 45.05
N GLY A 62 4.65 15.43 45.80
CA GLY A 62 5.04 15.31 47.20
C GLY A 62 6.55 15.25 47.46
N LYS A 63 6.95 15.04 48.72
CA LYS A 63 8.36 15.05 49.14
C LYS A 63 9.14 13.85 48.53
N LEU A 64 9.94 14.16 47.50
CA LEU A 64 11.06 13.39 46.93
C LEU A 64 10.81 11.88 46.72
N PRO A 65 9.96 11.48 45.76
CA PRO A 65 9.99 10.13 45.24
C PRO A 65 11.37 9.80 44.66
N SER A 66 11.85 8.57 44.87
CA SER A 66 13.14 8.11 44.33
C SER A 66 13.16 8.20 42.80
N LYS A 67 14.35 8.39 42.18
CA LYS A 67 14.50 8.51 40.71
C LYS A 67 13.83 7.35 39.95
N LYS A 68 13.89 6.13 40.50
CA LYS A 68 13.25 4.94 39.96
C LYS A 68 11.72 4.96 40.07
N MET A 69 11.20 5.49 41.18
CA MET A 69 9.75 5.66 41.37
C MET A 69 9.18 6.73 40.43
N LYS A 70 9.90 7.85 40.25
CA LYS A 70 9.54 8.89 39.28
C LYS A 70 9.46 8.33 37.86
N LEU A 71 10.46 7.57 37.42
CA LEU A 71 10.47 6.97 36.08
C LEU A 71 9.25 6.05 35.85
N LEU A 72 8.96 5.17 36.82
CA LEU A 72 7.78 4.28 36.74
C LEU A 72 6.47 5.07 36.70
N LEU A 73 6.38 6.15 37.48
CA LEU A 73 5.23 7.02 37.50
C LEU A 73 5.03 7.73 36.16
N PHE A 74 6.08 8.30 35.56
CA PHE A 74 5.98 8.95 34.25
C PHE A 74 5.62 7.97 33.14
N GLN A 75 6.26 6.80 33.08
CA GLN A 75 5.90 5.76 32.10
C GLN A 75 4.43 5.34 32.25
N CYS A 76 3.95 5.21 33.49
CA CYS A 76 2.56 4.85 33.73
C CYS A 76 1.60 5.97 33.32
N VAL A 77 2.01 7.23 33.52
CA VAL A 77 1.27 8.42 33.08
C VAL A 77 1.23 8.49 31.55
N GLU A 78 2.34 8.25 30.85
CA GLU A 78 2.41 8.23 29.37
C GLU A 78 1.39 7.25 28.77
N GLU A 79 1.29 6.04 29.32
CA GLU A 79 0.35 5.00 28.84
C GLU A 79 -1.12 5.33 29.11
N ILE A 80 -1.43 6.03 30.21
CA ILE A 80 -2.82 6.40 30.57
C ILE A 80 -3.26 7.76 30.04
N CYS A 81 -2.31 8.65 29.68
CA CYS A 81 -2.58 10.03 29.28
C CYS A 81 -3.56 10.13 28.11
N ALA A 82 -3.49 9.19 27.15
CA ALA A 82 -4.42 9.06 26.02
C ALA A 82 -5.91 9.00 26.42
N TRP A 83 -6.19 8.62 27.66
CA TRP A 83 -7.52 8.29 28.15
C TRP A 83 -8.01 9.22 29.27
N LEU A 84 -7.23 10.23 29.63
CA LEU A 84 -7.62 11.23 30.63
C LEU A 84 -8.50 12.29 30.00
N ASP A 85 -9.41 12.85 30.81
CA ASP A 85 -10.21 14.00 30.39
C ASP A 85 -9.28 15.22 30.13
N PRO A 86 -9.44 15.90 28.98
CA PRO A 86 -8.66 17.11 28.64
C PRO A 86 -8.63 18.15 29.77
N GLU A 87 -9.72 18.34 30.51
CA GLU A 87 -9.81 19.30 31.61
C GLU A 87 -8.91 18.91 32.80
N CYS A 88 -8.73 17.61 33.03
CA CYS A 88 -7.85 17.09 34.08
C CYS A 88 -6.37 17.35 33.76
N ILE A 89 -6.00 17.25 32.49
CA ILE A 89 -4.66 17.59 31.99
C ILE A 89 -4.41 19.10 32.16
N VAL A 90 -5.35 19.94 31.76
CA VAL A 90 -5.26 21.41 31.90
C VAL A 90 -5.09 21.81 33.37
N ASN A 91 -5.90 21.24 34.27
CA ASN A 91 -5.83 21.49 35.70
C ASN A 91 -4.49 21.03 36.31
N THR A 92 -3.95 19.91 35.82
CA THR A 92 -2.63 19.41 36.22
C THR A 92 -1.52 20.40 35.85
N VAL A 93 -1.52 20.92 34.61
CA VAL A 93 -0.56 21.95 34.16
C VAL A 93 -0.69 23.26 34.96
N ARG A 94 -1.90 23.59 35.45
CA ARG A 94 -2.12 24.77 36.31
C ARG A 94 -1.61 24.58 37.73
N LEU A 95 -1.83 23.41 38.32
CA LEU A 95 -1.52 23.09 39.73
C LEU A 95 -0.03 22.87 40.00
N LEU A 96 0.76 22.60 38.96
CA LEU A 96 2.19 22.35 39.10
C LEU A 96 2.94 23.67 39.43
N SER A 97 3.21 23.86 40.72
CA SER A 97 4.03 24.96 41.26
C SER A 97 5.53 24.71 41.12
N ASN A 98 5.95 23.45 40.94
CA ASN A 98 7.34 23.06 40.76
C ASN A 98 7.72 22.99 39.28
N LYS A 99 8.67 23.84 38.86
CA LYS A 99 9.03 24.09 37.46
C LYS A 99 9.49 22.85 36.70
N THR A 100 10.21 21.91 37.33
CA THR A 100 10.77 20.74 36.64
C THR A 100 9.76 19.60 36.47
N THR A 101 8.96 19.30 37.50
CA THR A 101 7.91 18.27 37.41
C THR A 101 6.81 18.68 36.43
N ALA A 102 6.47 19.98 36.38
CA ALA A 102 5.54 20.51 35.38
C ALA A 102 5.94 20.16 33.95
N VAL A 103 7.23 20.31 33.66
CA VAL A 103 7.77 20.15 32.31
C VAL A 103 7.89 18.68 31.92
N GLU A 104 8.21 17.78 32.85
CA GLU A 104 8.18 16.33 32.59
C GLU A 104 6.76 15.83 32.23
N PHE A 105 5.71 16.42 32.80
CA PHE A 105 4.33 16.12 32.40
C PHE A 105 3.97 16.62 31.00
N LEU A 106 4.49 17.78 30.58
CA LEU A 106 4.27 18.31 29.23
C LEU A 106 4.79 17.35 28.15
N SER A 107 5.92 16.67 28.39
CA SER A 107 6.40 15.61 27.49
C SER A 107 5.43 14.44 27.38
N CYS A 108 4.83 14.00 28.49
CA CYS A 108 3.85 12.92 28.46
C CYS A 108 2.58 13.30 27.68
N PHE A 109 2.17 14.57 27.72
CA PHE A 109 0.99 15.06 26.97
C PHE A 109 1.27 15.24 25.48
N SER A 110 2.52 15.50 25.09
CA SER A 110 2.90 15.72 23.69
C SER A 110 2.81 14.44 22.83
N ILE A 111 2.70 13.26 23.45
CA ILE A 111 2.56 11.96 22.79
C ILE A 111 1.09 11.67 22.42
N ASN A 112 0.14 12.39 23.02
CA ASN A 112 -1.29 12.14 22.87
C ASN A 112 -1.85 12.81 21.61
N SER A 113 -2.72 12.13 20.85
CA SER A 113 -3.33 12.68 19.63
C SER A 113 -4.38 13.77 19.93
N ASN A 114 -5.00 13.72 21.11
CA ASN A 114 -5.99 14.71 21.57
C ASN A 114 -5.38 15.61 22.65
N ILE A 115 -4.44 16.47 22.25
CA ILE A 115 -3.79 17.39 23.20
C ILE A 115 -4.78 18.51 23.58
N PRO A 116 -5.08 18.74 24.88
CA PRO A 116 -5.91 19.86 25.30
C PRO A 116 -5.28 21.21 24.96
N SER A 117 -6.08 22.13 24.42
CA SER A 117 -5.69 23.53 24.31
C SER A 117 -5.74 24.21 25.69
N LEU A 118 -4.67 24.91 26.05
CA LEU A 118 -4.65 25.72 27.27
C LEU A 118 -5.33 27.08 27.04
N ILE A 119 -5.64 27.80 28.12
CA ILE A 119 -6.05 29.21 28.02
C ILE A 119 -4.82 30.05 27.68
N GLU A 120 -5.01 31.16 26.96
CA GLU A 120 -3.95 32.07 26.51
C GLU A 120 -2.97 32.50 27.62
N SER A 121 -3.45 32.75 28.84
CA SER A 121 -2.61 33.10 30.00
C SER A 121 -1.63 32.00 30.39
N ASP A 122 -2.01 30.74 30.23
CA ASP A 122 -1.15 29.59 30.56
C ASP A 122 -0.01 29.45 29.54
N TYR A 123 -0.28 29.70 28.25
CA TYR A 123 0.78 29.75 27.21
C TYR A 123 1.79 30.87 27.46
N LEU A 124 1.32 32.08 27.78
CA LEU A 124 2.21 33.21 28.09
C LEU A 124 3.07 32.93 29.32
N ARG A 125 2.51 32.27 30.34
CA ARG A 125 3.25 31.82 31.52
C ARG A 125 4.34 30.81 31.14
N LEU A 126 4.03 29.81 30.30
CA LEU A 126 5.01 28.82 29.82
C LEU A 126 6.13 29.47 29.00
N LEU A 127 5.79 30.39 28.09
CA LEU A 127 6.76 31.15 27.29
C LEU A 127 7.63 32.10 28.14
N SER A 128 7.12 32.59 29.27
CA SER A 128 7.95 33.36 30.20
C SER A 128 9.04 32.51 30.84
N PHE A 129 8.85 31.19 30.96
CA PHE A 129 9.87 30.29 31.51
C PHE A 129 11.02 30.05 30.54
N THR A 130 10.77 30.01 29.23
CA THR A 130 11.83 29.81 28.22
C THR A 130 12.74 31.02 28.06
N ASN A 131 12.23 32.23 28.32
CA ASN A 131 13.01 33.47 28.26
C ASN A 131 13.86 33.75 29.50
N ASN A 132 13.49 33.19 30.66
CA ASN A 132 14.22 33.35 31.91
C ASN A 132 15.23 32.20 32.05
N GLN A 133 16.54 32.50 32.18
CA GLN A 133 17.66 31.53 32.29
C GLN A 133 17.62 30.58 33.52
N MET A 134 16.47 30.39 34.14
CA MET A 134 16.22 29.61 35.36
C MET A 134 15.86 28.15 35.11
N ILE A 135 15.62 27.74 33.85
CA ILE A 135 15.28 26.36 33.49
C ILE A 135 16.41 25.73 32.66
N SER A 136 16.50 24.39 32.70
CA SER A 136 17.45 23.67 31.86
C SER A 136 17.07 23.78 30.37
N LEU A 137 18.04 23.58 29.46
CA LEU A 137 17.76 23.60 28.02
C LEU A 137 16.77 22.49 27.63
N GLU A 138 16.91 21.30 28.21
CA GLU A 138 15.98 20.18 28.06
C GLU A 138 14.55 20.61 28.44
N ASP A 139 14.38 21.26 29.58
CA ASP A 139 13.06 21.73 30.03
C ASP A 139 12.50 22.79 29.09
N GLY A 140 13.34 23.71 28.61
CA GLY A 140 12.96 24.70 27.61
C GLY A 140 12.48 24.06 26.30
N CYS A 141 13.18 23.02 25.83
CA CYS A 141 12.80 22.27 24.63
C CYS A 141 11.47 21.54 24.80
N LYS A 142 11.24 20.87 25.94
CA LYS A 142 9.96 20.20 26.25
C LYS A 142 8.79 21.19 26.26
N ILE A 143 8.97 22.36 26.88
CA ILE A 143 7.95 23.42 26.87
C ILE A 143 7.67 23.85 25.43
N LEU A 144 8.71 24.13 24.64
CA LEU A 144 8.54 24.65 23.29
C LEU A 144 7.90 23.63 22.34
N THR A 145 8.23 22.34 22.46
CA THR A 145 7.56 21.26 21.73
C THR A 145 6.06 21.24 22.00
N PHE A 146 5.65 21.33 23.27
CA PHE A 146 4.24 21.40 23.64
C PHE A 146 3.54 22.68 23.13
N VAL A 147 4.21 23.83 23.22
CA VAL A 147 3.64 25.10 22.76
C VAL A 147 3.47 25.07 21.24
N LEU A 148 4.45 24.59 20.48
CA LEU A 148 4.36 24.52 19.02
C LEU A 148 3.24 23.60 18.54
N SER A 149 2.98 22.49 19.23
CA SER A 149 1.91 21.56 18.87
C SER A 149 0.50 22.10 19.18
N THR A 150 0.34 22.91 20.23
CA THR A 150 -0.99 23.31 20.74
C THR A 150 -1.31 24.80 20.62
N CYS A 151 -0.38 25.64 20.14
CA CYS A 151 -0.52 27.10 20.13
C CYS A 151 -1.86 27.56 19.49
N PRO A 152 -2.66 28.39 20.19
CA PRO A 152 -3.88 28.97 19.62
C PRO A 152 -3.56 30.06 18.59
N GLN A 153 -4.47 30.30 17.66
CA GLN A 153 -4.28 31.28 16.57
C GLN A 153 -3.95 32.70 17.07
N SER A 154 -4.53 33.13 18.20
CA SER A 154 -4.27 34.46 18.80
C SER A 154 -2.81 34.69 19.19
N LEU A 155 -2.08 33.62 19.54
CA LEU A 155 -0.70 33.69 20.03
C LEU A 155 0.36 33.42 18.97
N VAL A 156 -0.02 33.04 17.75
CA VAL A 156 0.92 32.71 16.66
C VAL A 156 1.91 33.85 16.41
N ARG A 157 1.40 35.10 16.37
CA ARG A 157 2.26 36.28 16.15
C ARG A 157 3.25 36.51 17.30
N THR A 158 2.80 36.35 18.54
CA THR A 158 3.66 36.47 19.73
C THR A 158 4.74 35.40 19.75
N LEU A 159 4.36 34.16 19.44
CA LEU A 159 5.26 33.02 19.40
C LEU A 159 6.33 33.19 18.32
N THR A 160 5.92 33.52 17.09
CA THR A 160 6.86 33.75 15.97
C THR A 160 7.83 34.89 16.27
N GLN A 161 7.39 35.97 16.92
CA GLN A 161 8.26 37.06 17.35
C GLN A 161 9.35 36.59 18.34
N GLN A 162 9.01 35.69 19.26
CA GLN A 162 9.98 35.14 20.22
C GLN A 162 10.92 34.11 19.59
N MET A 163 10.47 33.40 18.55
CA MET A 163 11.28 32.40 17.87
C MET A 163 12.36 32.98 16.96
N ILE A 164 12.14 34.17 16.38
CA ILE A 164 13.10 34.82 15.48
C ILE A 164 14.50 34.94 16.12
N PRO A 165 14.66 35.51 17.35
CA PRO A 165 15.95 35.53 18.03
C PRO A 165 16.56 34.15 18.27
N TRP A 166 15.75 33.14 18.62
CA TRP A 166 16.24 31.79 18.90
C TRP A 166 16.77 31.09 17.64
N LEU A 167 16.15 31.34 16.47
CA LEU A 167 16.58 30.81 15.18
C LEU A 167 17.83 31.53 14.64
N HIS A 168 17.95 32.85 14.88
CA HIS A 168 19.15 33.61 14.53
C HIS A 168 20.37 33.25 15.36
N TYR A 169 20.20 32.93 16.64
CA TYR A 169 21.31 32.57 17.53
C TYR A 169 22.18 31.43 16.99
N THR A 170 21.58 30.50 16.25
CA THR A 170 22.24 29.39 15.56
C THR A 170 23.10 29.80 14.35
N LYS A 171 22.88 30.99 13.78
CA LYS A 171 23.61 31.55 12.63
C LYS A 171 24.96 32.16 13.03
N ASP A 172 25.06 32.71 14.24
CA ASP A 172 26.18 33.57 14.68
C ASP A 172 27.33 32.84 15.39
N GLN A 173 27.37 31.49 15.39
CA GLN A 173 28.55 30.72 15.80
C GLN A 173 29.38 30.39 14.55
N PRO A 174 30.49 31.11 14.28
CA PRO A 174 31.21 31.00 13.02
C PRO A 174 31.94 29.66 12.87
N VAL A 175 31.92 29.16 11.64
CA VAL A 175 32.92 28.26 11.07
C VAL A 175 34.27 28.98 11.15
N GLY A 176 35.07 28.61 12.15
CA GLY A 176 36.49 28.92 12.29
C GLY A 176 36.94 30.36 12.06
N GLN A 177 37.12 31.13 13.13
CA GLN A 177 38.29 32.03 13.27
C GLN A 177 38.43 32.55 14.71
N GLY A 178 39.56 32.18 15.33
CA GLY A 178 40.23 32.95 16.39
C GLY A 178 39.58 32.98 17.78
N LEU A 179 39.97 32.03 18.65
CA LEU A 179 40.11 32.34 20.07
C LEU A 179 41.48 31.87 20.54
N SER A 180 42.26 32.88 20.93
CA SER A 180 43.64 32.84 21.38
C SER A 180 43.90 31.75 22.42
N LYS A 181 45.07 31.11 22.27
CA LYS A 181 45.81 30.49 23.37
C LYS A 181 45.75 31.42 24.59
N THR A 182 45.05 31.00 25.63
CA THR A 182 45.54 30.98 27.02
C THR A 182 44.45 30.45 27.96
N THR A 183 44.91 29.65 28.91
CA THR A 183 44.24 29.14 30.12
C THR A 183 43.37 27.87 30.01
N SER A 184 44.06 26.78 30.37
CA SER A 184 43.61 25.65 31.23
C SER A 184 42.53 24.69 30.74
N ARG A 185 43.01 23.50 30.33
CA ARG A 185 42.47 22.15 30.58
C ARG A 185 41.00 22.08 31.02
N GLY A 186 40.14 21.75 30.06
CA GLY A 186 38.78 21.26 30.23
C GLY A 186 38.32 20.65 28.90
N ILE A 187 37.65 19.50 28.96
CA ILE A 187 37.36 18.59 27.85
C ILE A 187 36.45 19.24 26.79
N ASP A 188 36.74 18.97 25.51
CA ASP A 188 36.02 19.41 24.31
C ASP A 188 34.57 18.89 24.23
N ASP A 189 33.66 19.40 25.07
CA ASP A 189 32.20 19.15 24.98
C ASP A 189 31.47 20.50 24.83
N ALA A 190 31.29 21.00 23.60
CA ALA A 190 30.37 22.13 23.39
C ALA A 190 28.93 21.64 23.48
N THR A 191 28.19 22.15 24.46
CA THR A 191 26.77 21.89 24.63
C THR A 191 25.95 22.79 23.71
N ALA A 192 24.80 22.31 23.22
CA ALA A 192 23.82 23.15 22.55
C ALA A 192 23.48 24.36 23.45
N LYS A 193 23.52 25.58 22.92
CA LYS A 193 23.38 26.82 23.70
C LYS A 193 22.02 27.53 23.50
N GLY A 194 21.27 27.19 22.45
CA GLY A 194 19.94 27.72 22.16
C GLY A 194 18.92 26.62 21.89
N LEU A 195 17.63 26.97 22.00
CA LEU A 195 16.48 26.05 21.85
C LEU A 195 16.36 25.40 20.46
N PHE A 196 16.94 26.04 19.44
CA PHE A 196 17.00 25.55 18.06
C PHE A 196 18.41 25.08 17.64
N THR A 197 19.36 24.95 18.57
CA THR A 197 20.73 24.48 18.26
C THR A 197 20.74 22.96 18.08
N ALA A 198 20.20 22.49 16.94
CA ALA A 198 20.13 21.07 16.59
C ALA A 198 21.52 20.45 16.36
N LEU A 199 22.48 21.24 15.87
CA LEU A 199 23.88 20.84 15.68
C LEU A 199 24.83 21.96 16.13
N THR A 200 26.03 21.55 16.59
CA THR A 200 27.20 22.42 16.82
C THR A 200 28.41 21.85 16.08
N LEU A 201 29.39 22.69 15.74
CA LEU A 201 30.62 22.32 15.01
C LEU A 201 31.62 21.46 15.82
N THR A 202 31.16 20.70 16.82
CA THR A 202 32.02 19.94 17.74
C THR A 202 31.85 18.44 17.61
N ASN A 203 32.94 17.70 17.85
CA ASN A 203 33.07 16.25 17.64
C ASN A 203 32.21 15.35 18.55
N ARG A 204 31.32 15.90 19.39
CA ARG A 204 30.47 15.13 20.31
C ARG A 204 29.09 15.75 20.45
N ILE A 205 28.08 14.98 20.06
CA ILE A 205 26.68 15.30 20.25
C ILE A 205 26.26 14.94 21.68
N THR A 206 25.46 15.81 22.29
CA THR A 206 24.93 15.66 23.66
C THR A 206 23.41 15.43 23.63
N GLU A 207 22.81 14.93 24.71
CA GLU A 207 21.34 14.74 24.84
C GLU A 207 20.56 16.03 24.54
N ASN A 208 21.13 17.20 24.82
CA ASN A 208 20.54 18.49 24.48
C ASN A 208 20.30 18.68 22.98
N HIS A 209 21.16 18.14 22.11
CA HIS A 209 20.97 18.22 20.66
C HIS A 209 19.79 17.38 20.17
N ILE A 210 19.51 16.26 20.86
CA ILE A 210 18.33 15.44 20.58
C ILE A 210 17.07 16.25 20.88
N TRP A 211 17.02 16.89 22.04
CA TRP A 211 15.91 17.77 22.43
C TRP A 211 15.72 18.95 21.47
N CYS A 212 16.80 19.63 21.05
CA CYS A 212 16.72 20.70 20.05
C CYS A 212 16.20 20.19 18.69
N THR A 213 16.59 18.98 18.28
CA THR A 213 16.07 18.35 17.06
C THR A 213 14.58 18.05 17.19
N THR A 214 14.10 17.63 18.37
CA THR A 214 12.66 17.45 18.64
C THR A 214 11.89 18.77 18.52
N VAL A 215 12.45 19.87 19.03
CA VAL A 215 11.86 21.22 18.86
C VAL A 215 11.81 21.60 17.38
N PHE A 216 12.87 21.32 16.62
CA PHE A 216 12.91 21.57 15.19
C PHE A 216 11.86 20.75 14.42
N SER A 217 11.68 19.48 14.75
CA SER A 217 10.57 18.66 14.22
C SER A 217 9.19 19.19 14.65
N SER A 218 9.07 19.75 15.85
CA SER A 218 7.83 20.40 16.31
C SER A 218 7.51 21.66 15.50
N LEU A 219 8.54 22.40 15.05
CA LEU A 219 8.37 23.54 14.14
C LEU A 219 7.78 23.10 12.78
N ARG A 220 8.18 21.94 12.25
CA ARG A 220 7.53 21.36 11.06
C ARG A 220 6.03 21.18 11.27
N SER A 221 5.62 20.53 12.37
CA SER A 221 4.20 20.32 12.68
C SER A 221 3.44 21.63 12.84
N PHE A 222 4.07 22.64 13.44
CA PHE A 222 3.50 23.98 13.55
C PHE A 222 3.26 24.59 12.16
N LEU A 223 4.25 24.56 11.28
CA LEU A 223 4.17 25.10 9.92
C LEU A 223 3.14 24.40 9.02
N SER A 224 2.85 23.12 9.26
CA SER A 224 1.86 22.36 8.49
C SER A 224 0.41 22.74 8.80
N ARG A 225 0.14 23.55 9.84
CA ARG A 225 -1.23 23.95 10.21
C ARG A 225 -1.76 25.01 9.23
N PRO A 226 -2.91 24.78 8.55
CA PRO A 226 -3.43 25.72 7.56
C PRO A 226 -3.83 27.07 8.18
N GLU A 227 -4.28 27.01 9.43
CA GLU A 227 -4.79 28.14 10.22
C GLU A 227 -3.76 29.24 10.50
N ILE A 228 -2.47 28.89 10.56
CA ILE A 228 -1.46 29.85 11.02
C ILE A 228 -0.97 30.77 9.90
N LYS A 229 -1.24 30.43 8.62
CA LYS A 229 -0.66 31.10 7.44
C LYS A 229 -0.84 32.63 7.46
N HIS A 230 -2.01 33.12 7.87
CA HIS A 230 -2.31 34.56 7.91
C HIS A 230 -1.79 35.29 9.16
N HIS A 231 -1.29 34.55 10.15
CA HIS A 231 -0.85 35.07 11.44
C HIS A 231 0.68 35.05 11.62
N LEU A 232 1.40 34.44 10.66
CA LEU A 232 2.86 34.46 10.63
C LEU A 232 3.38 35.89 10.38
N LEU A 233 4.49 36.23 11.02
CA LEU A 233 5.25 37.45 10.68
C LEU A 233 5.86 37.32 9.28
N SER A 234 5.91 38.43 8.54
CA SER A 234 6.42 38.46 7.15
C SER A 234 7.81 37.85 7.02
N ASP A 235 8.69 38.19 7.95
CA ASP A 235 10.12 37.87 7.86
C ASP A 235 10.42 36.48 8.46
N PHE A 236 9.44 35.85 9.13
CA PHE A 236 9.66 34.61 9.87
C PHE A 236 10.04 33.44 8.96
N LEU A 237 9.44 33.35 7.77
CA LEU A 237 9.76 32.30 6.80
C LEU A 237 11.19 32.43 6.27
N ASP A 238 11.66 33.67 6.03
CA ASP A 238 13.04 33.93 5.60
C ASP A 238 14.04 33.57 6.69
N VAL A 239 13.72 33.84 7.96
CA VAL A 239 14.55 33.44 9.11
C VAL A 239 14.66 31.92 9.22
N ILE A 240 13.58 31.18 9.01
CA ILE A 240 13.61 29.71 9.00
C ILE A 240 14.45 29.20 7.82
N LEU A 241 14.28 29.77 6.64
CA LEU A 241 15.06 29.41 5.46
C LEU A 241 16.57 29.59 5.69
N ASP A 242 16.96 30.72 6.27
CA ASP A 242 18.35 31.00 6.67
C ASP A 242 18.87 30.01 7.71
N HIS A 243 18.03 29.62 8.67
CA HIS A 243 18.35 28.61 9.66
C HIS A 243 18.58 27.23 9.02
N CYS A 244 17.71 26.82 8.09
CA CYS A 244 17.88 25.59 7.31
C CYS A 244 19.20 25.61 6.52
N LYS A 245 19.55 26.74 5.87
CA LYS A 245 20.85 26.91 5.18
C LYS A 245 22.03 26.68 6.13
N ALA A 246 21.96 27.23 7.35
CA ALA A 246 23.01 27.06 8.36
C ALA A 246 23.15 25.59 8.81
N LEU A 247 22.04 24.89 9.04
CA LEU A 247 22.04 23.47 9.43
C LEU A 247 22.64 22.56 8.34
N VAL A 248 22.31 22.82 7.08
CA VAL A 248 22.88 22.05 5.94
C VAL A 248 24.40 22.22 5.86
N ASN A 249 24.89 23.44 6.08
CA ASN A 249 26.33 23.69 6.13
C ASN A 249 27.00 22.93 7.29
N GLN A 250 26.36 22.87 8.46
CA GLN A 250 26.87 22.10 9.61
C GLN A 250 26.84 20.59 9.37
N CYS A 251 25.85 20.07 8.64
CA CYS A 251 25.79 18.65 8.26
C CYS A 251 26.84 18.25 7.22
N SER A 252 27.47 19.21 6.54
CA SER A 252 28.45 18.93 5.49
C SER A 252 29.82 18.47 6.03
N GLU A 253 30.08 18.60 7.33
CA GLU A 253 31.31 18.15 7.97
C GLU A 253 31.32 16.62 8.20
N LYS A 254 32.49 16.00 7.98
CA LYS A 254 32.65 14.54 8.13
C LYS A 254 32.69 14.14 9.60
N THR A 255 31.73 13.32 10.02
CA THR A 255 31.69 12.72 11.36
C THR A 255 32.25 11.29 11.34
N THR A 256 33.02 10.93 12.37
CA THR A 256 33.59 9.57 12.53
C THR A 256 32.67 8.64 13.34
N ASN A 257 31.82 9.20 14.20
CA ASN A 257 30.89 8.49 15.06
C ASN A 257 29.56 8.16 14.35
N ILE A 258 29.03 6.97 14.60
CA ILE A 258 27.77 6.48 14.00
C ILE A 258 26.56 7.27 14.53
N ILE A 259 26.55 7.58 15.84
CA ILE A 259 25.45 8.33 16.47
C ILE A 259 25.37 9.74 15.86
N ASP A 260 26.52 10.36 15.64
CA ASP A 260 26.59 11.70 15.06
C ASP A 260 26.09 11.73 13.62
N ARG A 261 26.42 10.71 12.82
CA ARG A 261 25.88 10.54 11.46
C ARG A 261 24.37 10.34 11.45
N GLN A 262 23.83 9.58 12.40
CA GLN A 262 22.39 9.37 12.51
C GLN A 262 21.66 10.66 12.88
N LEU A 263 22.22 11.48 13.77
CA LEU A 263 21.62 12.77 14.09
C LEU A 263 21.70 13.73 12.89
N GLN A 264 22.84 13.83 12.21
CA GLN A 264 22.98 14.64 10.99
C GLN A 264 21.94 14.22 9.92
N SER A 265 21.78 12.91 9.69
CA SER A 265 20.74 12.38 8.80
C SER A 265 19.34 12.80 9.23
N THR A 266 19.02 12.71 10.53
CA THR A 266 17.70 13.11 11.06
C THR A 266 17.46 14.61 10.89
N VAL A 267 18.46 15.45 11.16
CA VAL A 267 18.38 16.91 10.99
C VAL A 267 18.20 17.28 9.52
N LEU A 268 18.87 16.59 8.58
CA LEU A 268 18.67 16.79 7.15
C LEU A 268 17.25 16.40 6.71
N GLN A 269 16.74 15.25 7.16
CA GLN A 269 15.35 14.84 6.88
C GLN A 269 14.34 15.89 7.34
N GLU A 270 14.46 16.37 8.58
CA GLU A 270 13.57 17.42 9.11
C GLU A 270 13.74 18.75 8.37
N THR A 271 14.97 19.09 7.97
CA THR A 271 15.24 20.28 7.16
C THR A 271 14.49 20.20 5.83
N VAL A 272 14.53 19.06 5.13
CA VAL A 272 13.80 18.87 3.87
C VAL A 272 12.29 19.01 4.07
N HIS A 273 11.74 18.46 5.15
CA HIS A 273 10.32 18.59 5.46
C HIS A 273 9.89 20.03 5.76
N ILE A 274 10.71 20.79 6.49
CA ILE A 274 10.46 22.21 6.75
C ILE A 274 10.55 23.02 5.45
N LEU A 275 11.55 22.79 4.61
CA LEU A 275 11.66 23.43 3.29
C LEU A 275 10.42 23.13 2.41
N SER A 276 9.89 21.89 2.47
CA SER A 276 8.63 21.54 1.78
C SER A 276 7.45 22.37 2.28
N ASN A 277 7.33 22.57 3.60
CA ASN A 277 6.29 23.42 4.17
C ASN A 277 6.49 24.90 3.79
N LEU A 278 7.72 25.41 3.80
CA LEU A 278 8.03 26.78 3.39
C LEU A 278 7.62 27.04 1.94
N ALA A 279 8.00 26.15 1.02
CA ALA A 279 7.64 26.24 -0.39
C ALA A 279 6.11 26.20 -0.63
N GLN A 280 5.37 25.46 0.20
CA GLN A 280 3.90 25.41 0.13
C GLN A 280 3.23 26.66 0.75
N LEU A 281 3.81 27.23 1.80
CA LEU A 281 3.29 28.44 2.45
C LEU A 281 3.54 29.70 1.61
N ASN A 282 4.73 29.80 1.01
CA ASN A 282 5.16 30.93 0.18
C ASN A 282 5.91 30.44 -1.07
N THR A 283 5.23 30.48 -2.22
CA THR A 283 5.77 30.03 -3.52
C THR A 283 6.97 30.84 -3.98
N ASN A 284 7.15 32.08 -3.50
CA ASN A 284 8.31 32.91 -3.85
C ASN A 284 9.63 32.33 -3.31
N LEU A 285 9.57 31.50 -2.26
CA LEU A 285 10.75 30.86 -1.67
C LEU A 285 11.11 29.52 -2.34
N LEU A 286 10.32 29.04 -3.31
CA LEU A 286 10.53 27.73 -3.92
C LEU A 286 11.92 27.61 -4.56
N ILE A 287 12.37 28.65 -5.26
CA ILE A 287 13.69 28.66 -5.91
C ILE A 287 14.82 28.56 -4.88
N ASP A 288 14.75 29.33 -3.79
CA ASP A 288 15.74 29.25 -2.72
C ASP A 288 15.71 27.89 -2.01
N CYS A 289 14.53 27.32 -1.81
CA CYS A 289 14.38 25.97 -1.25
C CYS A 289 15.03 24.92 -2.16
N LEU A 290 14.82 24.99 -3.47
CA LEU A 290 15.41 24.08 -4.45
C LEU A 290 16.95 24.08 -4.38
N VAL A 291 17.57 25.26 -4.32
CA VAL A 291 19.03 25.38 -4.19
C VAL A 291 19.55 24.66 -2.95
N ILE A 292 18.85 24.74 -1.82
CA ILE A 292 19.24 24.03 -0.60
C ILE A 292 19.03 22.52 -0.76
N ILE A 293 17.90 22.11 -1.34
CA ILE A 293 17.56 20.69 -1.55
C ILE A 293 18.59 20.00 -2.44
N GLU A 294 19.09 20.64 -3.49
CA GLU A 294 20.15 20.10 -4.37
C GLU A 294 21.47 19.86 -3.62
N VAL A 295 21.82 20.72 -2.66
CA VAL A 295 22.98 20.52 -1.77
C VAL A 295 22.76 19.30 -0.87
N ILE A 296 21.56 19.16 -0.30
CA ILE A 296 21.19 18.00 0.53
C ILE A 296 21.21 16.71 -0.30
N GLU A 297 20.68 16.73 -1.53
CA GLU A 297 20.68 15.60 -2.46
C GLU A 297 22.11 15.11 -2.72
N THR A 298 23.00 16.04 -3.11
CA THR A 298 24.40 15.74 -3.41
C THR A 298 25.10 15.11 -2.20
N HIS A 299 24.84 15.65 -1.00
CA HIS A 299 25.38 15.10 0.23
C HIS A 299 24.84 13.70 0.52
N ALA A 300 23.52 13.51 0.47
CA ALA A 300 22.84 12.25 0.80
C ALA A 300 23.24 11.11 -0.15
N ILE A 301 23.36 11.39 -1.45
CA ILE A 301 23.85 10.41 -2.44
C ILE A 301 25.30 10.00 -2.11
N LYS A 302 26.16 10.99 -1.81
CA LYS A 302 27.57 10.75 -1.48
C LYS A 302 27.75 9.94 -0.19
N THR A 303 26.91 10.17 0.82
CA THR A 303 26.94 9.43 2.10
C THR A 303 26.11 8.15 2.09
N LYS A 304 25.37 7.87 1.00
CA LYS A 304 24.45 6.74 0.85
C LYS A 304 23.33 6.75 1.91
N ASP A 305 22.87 7.93 2.28
CA ASP A 305 21.77 8.11 3.23
C ASP A 305 20.42 7.97 2.51
N THR A 306 19.91 6.74 2.48
CA THR A 306 18.64 6.40 1.83
C THR A 306 17.45 7.19 2.39
N ALA A 307 17.38 7.40 3.71
CA ALA A 307 16.25 8.07 4.34
C ALA A 307 16.16 9.54 3.90
N THR A 308 17.29 10.26 3.94
CA THR A 308 17.36 11.64 3.45
C THR A 308 17.06 11.71 1.95
N CYS A 309 17.60 10.80 1.13
CA CYS A 309 17.29 10.76 -0.29
C CYS A 309 15.78 10.56 -0.56
N ILE A 310 15.08 9.76 0.23
CA ILE A 310 13.62 9.59 0.10
C ILE A 310 12.91 10.90 0.42
N CYS A 311 13.29 11.63 1.47
CA CYS A 311 12.69 12.92 1.79
C CYS A 311 12.91 13.94 0.65
N VAL A 312 14.12 13.99 0.09
CA VAL A 312 14.46 14.84 -1.06
C VAL A 312 13.65 14.44 -2.30
N TRP A 313 13.51 13.15 -2.57
CA TRP A 313 12.68 12.65 -3.67
C TRP A 313 11.22 13.06 -3.51
N LYS A 314 10.66 12.91 -2.30
CA LYS A 314 9.28 13.34 -1.99
C LYS A 314 9.09 14.84 -2.22
N PHE A 315 10.09 15.66 -1.88
CA PHE A 315 10.08 17.09 -2.18
C PHE A 315 10.02 17.33 -3.70
N PHE A 316 10.92 16.72 -4.46
CA PHE A 316 11.00 16.94 -5.91
C PHE A 316 9.74 16.52 -6.67
N VAL A 317 9.17 15.37 -6.33
CA VAL A 317 7.91 14.90 -6.94
C VAL A 317 6.76 15.84 -6.64
N LYS A 318 6.64 16.33 -5.38
CA LYS A 318 5.58 17.26 -4.98
C LYS A 318 5.63 18.60 -5.72
N PHE A 319 6.83 19.09 -6.03
CA PHE A 319 7.03 20.37 -6.71
C PHE A 319 7.39 20.23 -8.20
N GLY A 320 7.18 19.05 -8.78
CA GLY A 320 7.22 18.82 -10.23
C GLY A 320 8.62 18.80 -10.86
N ASN A 321 9.68 18.56 -10.09
CA ASN A 321 11.04 18.48 -10.61
C ASN A 321 11.42 17.01 -10.78
N HIS A 322 11.29 16.45 -11.99
CA HIS A 322 11.61 15.04 -12.24
C HIS A 322 13.14 14.84 -12.20
N SER A 323 13.66 14.26 -11.11
CA SER A 323 15.10 14.03 -10.93
C SER A 323 15.51 12.57 -11.17
N GLU A 324 16.81 12.34 -11.43
CA GLU A 324 17.45 11.01 -11.45
C GLU A 324 17.15 10.21 -10.16
N LEU A 325 16.89 10.92 -9.06
CA LEU A 325 16.51 10.35 -7.77
C LEU A 325 15.23 9.54 -7.83
N THR A 326 14.29 9.86 -8.72
CA THR A 326 13.07 9.05 -8.91
C THR A 326 13.42 7.64 -9.38
N THR A 327 14.35 7.54 -10.33
CA THR A 327 14.85 6.25 -10.80
C THR A 327 15.58 5.53 -9.68
N LEU A 328 16.45 6.21 -8.92
CA LEU A 328 17.17 5.60 -7.82
C LEU A 328 16.22 5.07 -6.72
N CYS A 329 15.20 5.86 -6.35
CA CYS A 329 14.22 5.46 -5.33
C CYS A 329 13.42 4.24 -5.79
N LEU A 330 12.87 4.29 -6.99
CA LEU A 330 12.01 3.23 -7.53
C LEU A 330 12.78 1.96 -7.86
N ASP A 331 14.05 2.02 -8.30
CA ASP A 331 14.86 0.86 -8.67
C ASP A 331 15.58 0.22 -7.46
N ASP A 332 16.20 1.05 -6.62
CA ASP A 332 17.18 0.61 -5.63
C ASP A 332 16.68 0.71 -4.18
N PHE A 333 16.05 1.81 -3.80
CA PHE A 333 15.63 1.98 -2.40
C PHE A 333 14.42 1.12 -2.04
N ILE A 334 13.41 1.08 -2.92
CA ILE A 334 12.26 0.19 -2.71
C ILE A 334 12.71 -1.27 -2.73
N SER A 335 13.58 -1.66 -3.66
CA SER A 335 14.05 -3.06 -3.77
C SER A 335 14.83 -3.55 -2.55
N ARG A 336 15.47 -2.66 -1.78
CA ARG A 336 16.16 -3.01 -0.54
C ARG A 336 15.25 -3.03 0.69
N ASN A 337 14.20 -2.20 0.70
CA ASN A 337 13.39 -1.93 1.90
C ASN A 337 11.95 -2.43 1.83
N PHE A 338 11.51 -3.08 0.75
CA PHE A 338 10.13 -3.57 0.57
C PHE A 338 9.61 -4.52 1.67
N THR A 339 10.49 -5.07 2.50
CA THR A 339 10.13 -5.93 3.65
C THR A 339 9.80 -5.16 4.93
N GLN A 340 10.08 -3.86 4.96
CA GLN A 340 9.80 -2.98 6.11
C GLN A 340 8.39 -2.41 5.97
N GLY A 341 7.46 -2.84 6.83
CA GLY A 341 6.04 -2.48 6.73
C GLY A 341 5.77 -0.97 6.73
N ASN A 342 6.36 -0.21 7.66
CA ASN A 342 6.16 1.25 7.73
C ASN A 342 6.66 1.94 6.47
N PHE A 343 7.86 1.59 6.00
CA PHE A 343 8.41 2.13 4.76
C PHE A 343 7.52 1.81 3.55
N SER A 344 7.07 0.56 3.44
CA SER A 344 6.18 0.12 2.36
C SER A 344 4.87 0.89 2.35
N TYR A 345 4.26 1.12 3.51
CA TYR A 345 3.04 1.92 3.64
C TYR A 345 3.26 3.39 3.26
N ASP A 346 4.30 4.03 3.83
CA ASP A 346 4.62 5.44 3.59
C ASP A 346 4.98 5.73 2.13
N ILE A 347 5.57 4.76 1.42
CA ILE A 347 5.92 4.87 0.00
C ILE A 347 4.71 4.57 -0.88
N SER A 348 3.89 3.58 -0.55
CA SER A 348 2.70 3.24 -1.35
C SER A 348 1.70 4.38 -1.33
N THR A 349 1.43 4.95 -0.15
CA THR A 349 0.57 6.14 0.01
C THR A 349 1.13 7.31 -0.79
N PHE A 350 2.44 7.56 -0.68
CA PHE A 350 3.08 8.64 -1.41
C PHE A 350 3.01 8.48 -2.93
N ILE A 351 3.21 7.25 -3.44
CA ILE A 351 3.09 6.93 -4.86
C ILE A 351 1.65 7.16 -5.33
N LEU A 352 0.67 6.73 -4.54
CA LEU A 352 -0.74 6.95 -4.87
C LEU A 352 -1.09 8.43 -4.94
N ASP A 353 -0.70 9.22 -3.94
CA ASP A 353 -0.96 10.66 -3.87
C ASP A 353 -0.36 11.44 -5.06
N HIS A 354 0.68 10.90 -5.70
CA HIS A 354 1.39 11.52 -6.82
C HIS A 354 1.46 10.62 -8.05
N ALA A 355 0.49 9.73 -8.22
CA ALA A 355 0.54 8.68 -9.23
C ALA A 355 0.65 9.26 -10.65
N GLU A 356 -0.06 10.33 -10.96
CA GLU A 356 -0.01 11.03 -12.26
C GLU A 356 1.41 11.52 -12.61
N VAL A 357 2.13 12.06 -11.63
CA VAL A 357 3.50 12.58 -11.81
C VAL A 357 4.50 11.44 -11.98
N LEU A 358 4.27 10.32 -11.30
CA LEU A 358 5.16 9.17 -11.28
C LEU A 358 4.88 8.16 -12.39
N GLU A 359 3.71 8.22 -13.01
CA GLU A 359 3.22 7.30 -14.03
C GLU A 359 4.23 6.91 -15.11
N PRO A 360 5.06 7.83 -15.66
CA PRO A 360 6.07 7.49 -16.66
C PRO A 360 7.14 6.50 -16.17
N PHE A 361 7.28 6.33 -14.86
CA PHE A 361 8.27 5.45 -14.23
C PHE A 361 7.64 4.19 -13.64
N LEU A 362 6.36 4.22 -13.27
CA LEU A 362 5.71 3.12 -12.53
C LEU A 362 5.69 1.82 -13.34
N CYS A 363 5.38 1.88 -14.64
CA CYS A 363 5.41 0.71 -15.53
C CYS A 363 6.81 0.08 -15.60
N LYS A 364 7.87 0.89 -15.60
CA LYS A 364 9.26 0.39 -15.66
C LYS A 364 9.69 -0.26 -14.35
N TYR A 365 9.28 0.27 -13.20
CA TYR A 365 9.69 -0.23 -11.87
C TYR A 365 8.61 -1.03 -11.15
N PHE A 366 7.57 -1.47 -11.88
CA PHE A 366 6.48 -2.29 -11.35
C PHE A 366 6.94 -3.54 -10.58
N PRO A 367 8.07 -4.22 -10.88
CA PRO A 367 8.46 -5.41 -10.11
C PRO A 367 8.75 -5.08 -8.65
N ASN A 368 9.32 -3.91 -8.36
CA ASN A 368 9.52 -3.43 -7.00
C ASN A 368 8.20 -3.10 -6.30
N LEU A 369 7.24 -2.51 -7.02
CA LEU A 369 5.90 -2.26 -6.50
C LEU A 369 5.18 -3.58 -6.20
N LEU A 370 5.29 -4.59 -7.07
CA LEU A 370 4.71 -5.91 -6.82
C LEU A 370 5.36 -6.64 -5.65
N LYS A 371 6.68 -6.47 -5.43
CA LYS A 371 7.37 -7.01 -4.24
C LYS A 371 6.82 -6.43 -2.94
N VAL A 372 6.51 -5.14 -2.92
CA VAL A 372 5.91 -4.46 -1.75
C VAL A 372 4.56 -5.06 -1.40
N ILE A 373 3.61 -5.12 -2.35
CA ILE A 373 2.27 -5.70 -2.09
C ILE A 373 2.31 -7.22 -1.86
N ALA A 374 3.24 -7.95 -2.48
CA ALA A 374 3.43 -9.39 -2.24
C ALA A 374 3.94 -9.70 -0.82
N THR A 375 4.59 -8.72 -0.18
CA THR A 375 5.11 -8.83 1.20
C THR A 375 4.12 -8.33 2.25
N HIS A 376 3.29 -7.34 1.89
CA HIS A 376 2.32 -6.71 2.79
C HIS A 376 0.89 -6.68 2.22
N PRO A 377 0.32 -7.83 1.81
CA PRO A 377 -0.94 -7.85 1.05
C PRO A 377 -2.15 -7.36 1.85
N SER A 378 -2.21 -7.63 3.17
CA SER A 378 -3.36 -7.24 4.00
C SER A 378 -3.42 -5.74 4.28
N SER A 379 -2.28 -5.05 4.31
CA SER A 379 -2.19 -3.65 4.73
C SER A 379 -2.12 -2.67 3.58
N LEU A 380 -1.90 -3.15 2.34
CA LEU A 380 -1.67 -2.30 1.17
C LEU A 380 -2.68 -2.54 0.04
N VAL A 381 -3.71 -3.36 0.26
CA VAL A 381 -4.67 -3.72 -0.80
C VAL A 381 -5.44 -2.52 -1.31
N GLU A 382 -5.77 -1.57 -0.44
CA GLU A 382 -6.55 -0.37 -0.80
C GLU A 382 -5.74 0.52 -1.73
N GLU A 383 -4.50 0.84 -1.35
CA GLU A 383 -3.59 1.65 -2.16
C GLU A 383 -3.28 0.97 -3.50
N TYR A 384 -3.04 -0.33 -3.50
CA TYR A 384 -2.67 -1.06 -4.72
C TYR A 384 -3.83 -1.28 -5.68
N VAL A 385 -5.09 -1.32 -5.22
CA VAL A 385 -6.24 -1.32 -6.13
C VAL A 385 -6.23 -0.06 -6.99
N GLU A 386 -5.76 1.07 -6.48
CA GLU A 386 -5.66 2.31 -7.25
C GLU A 386 -4.34 2.38 -8.05
N ILE A 387 -3.19 2.08 -7.43
CA ILE A 387 -1.87 2.14 -8.11
C ILE A 387 -1.83 1.27 -9.37
N VAL A 388 -2.45 0.08 -9.38
CA VAL A 388 -2.41 -0.81 -10.56
C VAL A 388 -3.08 -0.22 -11.80
N GLN A 389 -3.99 0.75 -11.65
CA GLN A 389 -4.62 1.43 -12.78
C GLN A 389 -3.60 2.28 -13.55
N HIS A 390 -2.60 2.83 -12.85
CA HIS A 390 -1.52 3.60 -13.47
C HIS A 390 -0.45 2.73 -14.15
N LEU A 391 -0.46 1.41 -13.94
CA LEU A 391 0.47 0.45 -14.57
C LEU A 391 0.05 0.00 -15.99
N VAL A 392 -0.94 0.68 -16.58
CA VAL A 392 -1.52 0.33 -17.89
C VAL A 392 -0.99 1.25 -19.00
N HIS A 393 -0.35 2.37 -18.67
CA HIS A 393 -0.06 3.44 -19.63
C HIS A 393 0.99 3.10 -20.68
N GLU A 394 1.96 2.24 -20.37
CA GLU A 394 3.01 1.89 -21.33
C GLU A 394 2.70 0.57 -22.05
N GLU A 395 2.24 0.66 -23.30
CA GLU A 395 1.78 -0.50 -24.09
C GLU A 395 2.82 -1.64 -24.18
N LYS A 396 4.12 -1.30 -24.20
CA LYS A 396 5.20 -2.27 -24.29
C LYS A 396 5.40 -3.07 -23.00
N LEU A 397 5.01 -2.51 -21.85
CA LEU A 397 5.23 -3.10 -20.53
C LEU A 397 3.95 -3.67 -19.91
N GLY A 398 2.77 -3.23 -20.36
CA GLY A 398 1.48 -3.69 -19.83
C GLY A 398 1.31 -5.21 -19.82
N SER A 399 1.87 -5.89 -20.84
CA SER A 399 1.87 -7.36 -20.90
C SER A 399 2.69 -7.99 -19.77
N GLU A 400 3.86 -7.44 -19.46
CA GLU A 400 4.71 -7.90 -18.35
C GLU A 400 4.06 -7.62 -16.98
N VAL A 401 3.37 -6.49 -16.84
CA VAL A 401 2.57 -6.15 -15.65
C VAL A 401 1.46 -7.18 -15.44
N LEU A 402 0.71 -7.52 -16.49
CA LEU A 402 -0.35 -8.54 -16.43
C LEU A 402 0.20 -9.90 -15.93
N HIS A 403 1.36 -10.32 -16.44
CA HIS A 403 2.02 -11.52 -15.96
C HIS A 403 2.40 -11.41 -14.48
N GLY A 404 3.04 -10.31 -14.08
CA GLY A 404 3.40 -10.05 -12.69
C GLY A 404 2.21 -10.09 -11.73
N LEU A 405 1.05 -9.53 -12.12
CA LEU A 405 -0.18 -9.59 -11.33
C LEU A 405 -0.67 -11.03 -11.13
N LEU A 406 -0.68 -11.84 -12.20
CA LEU A 406 -1.08 -13.25 -12.13
C LEU A 406 -0.08 -14.11 -11.31
N ASP A 407 1.18 -13.72 -11.29
CA ASP A 407 2.27 -14.40 -10.59
C ASP A 407 2.55 -13.85 -9.18
N LEU A 408 1.77 -12.89 -8.67
CA LEU A 408 1.93 -12.36 -7.31
C LEU A 408 2.06 -13.44 -6.22
N PRO A 409 1.29 -14.55 -6.23
CA PRO A 409 1.46 -15.62 -5.25
C PRO A 409 2.79 -16.38 -5.40
N VAL A 410 3.31 -16.48 -6.62
CA VAL A 410 4.63 -17.05 -6.91
C VAL A 410 5.71 -16.12 -6.37
N LEU A 411 5.61 -14.82 -6.65
CA LEU A 411 6.52 -13.80 -6.13
C LEU A 411 6.54 -13.81 -4.60
N SER A 412 5.37 -13.90 -3.96
CA SER A 412 5.24 -14.01 -2.51
C SER A 412 5.94 -15.27 -1.96
N ALA A 413 5.81 -16.41 -2.64
CA ALA A 413 6.53 -17.63 -2.29
C ALA A 413 8.05 -17.48 -2.47
N THR A 414 8.50 -16.84 -3.55
CA THR A 414 9.92 -16.51 -3.78
C THR A 414 10.48 -15.59 -2.69
N ILE A 415 9.71 -14.61 -2.23
CA ILE A 415 10.09 -13.72 -1.12
C ILE A 415 10.19 -14.51 0.19
N CYS A 416 9.27 -15.44 0.47
CA CYS A 416 9.36 -16.32 1.64
C CYS A 416 10.67 -17.12 1.65
N LEU A 417 11.12 -17.61 0.48
CA LEU A 417 12.42 -18.27 0.36
C LEU A 417 13.58 -17.32 0.65
N GLN A 418 13.58 -16.11 0.08
CA GLN A 418 14.63 -15.12 0.34
C GLN A 418 14.72 -14.77 1.83
N GLN A 419 13.59 -14.58 2.50
CA GLN A 419 13.54 -14.23 3.93
C GLN A 419 14.08 -15.35 4.83
N SER A 420 14.00 -16.61 4.40
CA SER A 420 14.56 -17.74 5.15
C SER A 420 16.06 -17.59 5.43
N GLN A 421 16.81 -16.96 4.51
CA GLN A 421 18.24 -16.70 4.69
C GLN A 421 18.49 -15.67 5.80
N ILE A 422 17.69 -14.60 5.84
CA ILE A 422 17.78 -13.54 6.86
C ILE A 422 17.44 -14.12 8.23
N LEU A 423 16.39 -14.93 8.31
CA LEU A 423 15.97 -15.63 9.53
C LEU A 423 17.05 -16.62 10.01
N ARG A 424 17.69 -17.36 9.09
CA ARG A 424 18.82 -18.26 9.39
C ARG A 424 20.01 -17.49 9.97
N GLN A 425 20.34 -16.32 9.41
CA GLN A 425 21.38 -15.44 9.93
C GLN A 425 21.03 -14.89 11.32
N ALA A 426 19.75 -14.63 11.58
CA ALA A 426 19.23 -14.21 12.89
C ALA A 426 19.08 -15.37 13.91
N GLY A 427 19.49 -16.59 13.56
CA GLY A 427 19.49 -17.76 14.45
C GLY A 427 18.21 -18.60 14.44
N PHE A 428 17.22 -18.26 13.62
CA PHE A 428 16.02 -19.07 13.42
C PHE A 428 16.32 -20.20 12.44
N LYS A 429 16.10 -21.45 12.86
CA LYS A 429 16.35 -22.63 12.03
C LYS A 429 15.05 -23.19 11.49
N ASP A 430 14.75 -22.89 10.24
CA ASP A 430 13.84 -23.69 9.42
C ASP A 430 14.68 -24.53 8.42
N PRO A 431 14.89 -25.83 8.70
CA PRO A 431 15.71 -26.67 7.84
C PRO A 431 15.05 -26.95 6.48
N VAL A 432 13.72 -26.87 6.39
CA VAL A 432 12.96 -27.14 5.15
C VAL A 432 13.08 -25.97 4.20
N LEU A 433 12.85 -24.75 4.68
CA LEU A 433 13.00 -23.54 3.85
C LEU A 433 14.43 -23.34 3.37
N GLY A 434 15.42 -23.63 4.23
CA GLY A 434 16.82 -23.47 3.88
C GLY A 434 17.29 -24.43 2.78
N THR A 435 16.91 -25.71 2.84
CA THR A 435 17.25 -26.68 1.78
C THR A 435 16.49 -26.39 0.49
N MET A 436 15.23 -25.96 0.59
CA MET A 436 14.43 -25.53 -0.56
C MET A 436 15.08 -24.34 -1.27
N PHE A 437 15.53 -23.32 -0.52
CA PHE A 437 16.22 -22.16 -1.08
C PHE A 437 17.49 -22.54 -1.83
N GLU A 438 18.34 -23.40 -1.26
CA GLU A 438 19.58 -23.89 -1.91
C GLU A 438 19.27 -24.70 -3.19
N SER A 439 18.25 -25.55 -3.15
CA SER A 439 17.78 -26.30 -4.34
C SER A 439 17.24 -25.36 -5.43
N VAL A 440 16.45 -24.35 -5.05
CA VAL A 440 15.88 -23.39 -5.98
C VAL A 440 16.96 -22.52 -6.62
N LEU A 441 17.90 -21.99 -5.84
CA LEU A 441 18.98 -21.17 -6.40
C LEU A 441 19.93 -21.96 -7.31
N SER A 442 20.14 -23.26 -7.05
CA SER A 442 21.00 -24.09 -7.89
C SER A 442 20.33 -24.50 -9.21
N LYS A 443 19.02 -24.78 -9.21
CA LYS A 443 18.28 -25.28 -10.39
C LYS A 443 17.54 -24.21 -11.18
N HIS A 444 17.10 -23.15 -10.51
CA HIS A 444 16.13 -22.18 -11.04
C HIS A 444 16.60 -20.73 -10.87
N LYS A 445 17.91 -20.49 -11.05
CA LYS A 445 18.52 -19.16 -10.84
C LYS A 445 17.94 -18.09 -11.75
N SER A 446 17.69 -18.40 -13.02
CA SER A 446 17.13 -17.49 -14.03
C SER A 446 15.75 -16.99 -13.63
N ILE A 447 14.79 -17.91 -13.41
CA ILE A 447 13.43 -17.57 -12.99
C ILE A 447 13.38 -16.92 -11.59
N TYR A 448 14.23 -17.35 -10.65
CA TYR A 448 14.37 -16.66 -9.35
C TYR A 448 14.80 -15.21 -9.54
N SER A 449 15.83 -14.97 -10.37
CA SER A 449 16.35 -13.61 -10.63
C SER A 449 15.32 -12.77 -11.36
N TYR A 450 14.51 -13.37 -12.24
CA TYR A 450 13.38 -12.71 -12.85
C TYR A 450 12.38 -12.22 -11.81
N PHE A 451 11.89 -13.06 -10.90
CA PHE A 451 10.95 -12.62 -9.86
C PHE A 451 11.55 -11.56 -8.93
N MET A 452 12.86 -11.62 -8.66
CA MET A 452 13.54 -10.68 -7.77
C MET A 452 14.04 -9.40 -8.44
N ARG A 453 13.86 -9.24 -9.76
CA ARG A 453 14.33 -8.07 -10.53
C ARG A 453 13.79 -6.74 -10.00
N ASN A 454 14.47 -5.65 -10.34
CA ASN A 454 14.09 -4.31 -9.90
C ASN A 454 13.24 -3.56 -10.93
N SER A 455 13.41 -3.86 -12.21
CA SER A 455 12.72 -3.20 -13.32
C SER A 455 12.24 -4.20 -14.37
N ALA A 456 11.30 -3.74 -15.20
CA ALA A 456 10.71 -4.47 -16.30
C ALA A 456 11.78 -4.92 -17.31
N LEU A 457 11.67 -6.14 -17.80
CA LEU A 457 12.60 -6.79 -18.72
C LEU A 457 11.81 -7.58 -19.79
N PRO A 458 11.19 -6.90 -20.78
CA PRO A 458 10.30 -7.54 -21.75
C PRO A 458 11.00 -8.63 -22.57
N SER A 459 12.30 -8.44 -22.86
CA SER A 459 13.12 -9.36 -23.66
C SER A 459 13.41 -10.71 -22.99
N LEU A 460 13.28 -10.80 -21.66
CA LEU A 460 13.51 -12.06 -20.94
C LEU A 460 12.26 -12.92 -20.84
N PHE A 461 11.08 -12.35 -21.05
CA PHE A 461 9.81 -12.94 -20.63
C PHE A 461 9.49 -14.28 -21.33
N SER A 462 9.66 -14.34 -22.65
CA SER A 462 9.34 -15.54 -23.45
C SER A 462 10.18 -16.77 -23.09
N ASN A 463 11.43 -16.55 -22.66
CA ASN A 463 12.37 -17.63 -22.35
C ASN A 463 12.13 -18.26 -20.98
N ILE A 464 11.54 -17.53 -20.03
CA ILE A 464 11.37 -17.99 -18.64
C ILE A 464 10.12 -18.87 -18.51
N PHE A 465 9.13 -18.67 -19.39
CA PHE A 465 7.83 -19.33 -19.28
C PHE A 465 7.91 -20.88 -19.33
N SER A 466 8.91 -21.42 -20.03
CA SER A 466 9.19 -22.86 -20.07
C SER A 466 9.65 -23.42 -18.72
N GLU A 467 10.24 -22.60 -17.85
CA GLU A 467 10.72 -22.99 -16.52
C GLU A 467 9.60 -22.98 -15.45
N TYR A 468 8.43 -22.39 -15.74
CA TYR A 468 7.35 -22.21 -14.77
C TYR A 468 6.88 -23.52 -14.10
N PRO A 469 6.59 -24.61 -14.83
CA PRO A 469 6.09 -25.84 -14.21
C PRO A 469 7.04 -26.43 -13.16
N GLU A 470 8.34 -26.46 -13.45
CA GLU A 470 9.35 -26.98 -12.53
C GLU A 470 9.56 -26.05 -11.33
N TYR A 471 9.52 -24.74 -11.57
CA TYR A 471 9.61 -23.75 -10.51
C TYR A 471 8.40 -23.82 -9.57
N PHE A 472 7.19 -23.93 -10.10
CA PHE A 472 5.96 -24.08 -9.31
C PHE A 472 5.99 -25.37 -8.48
N SER A 473 6.50 -26.45 -9.04
CA SER A 473 6.71 -27.71 -8.31
C SER A 473 7.66 -27.51 -7.13
N SER A 474 8.76 -26.80 -7.34
CA SER A 474 9.75 -26.48 -6.29
C SER A 474 9.20 -25.58 -5.17
N LEU A 475 8.18 -24.79 -5.46
CA LEU A 475 7.52 -23.89 -4.49
C LEU A 475 6.25 -24.47 -3.84
N LYS A 476 5.87 -25.71 -4.18
CA LYS A 476 4.57 -26.29 -3.79
C LYS A 476 4.30 -26.25 -2.29
N ASP A 477 5.32 -26.48 -1.45
CA ASP A 477 5.15 -26.49 0.01
C ASP A 477 4.81 -25.11 0.59
N LEU A 478 5.11 -24.03 -0.15
CA LEU A 478 4.82 -22.65 0.24
C LEU A 478 3.39 -22.22 -0.10
N THR A 479 2.65 -22.99 -0.89
CA THR A 479 1.23 -22.70 -1.22
C THR A 479 0.36 -22.57 0.03
N ASN A 480 0.76 -23.21 1.14
CA ASN A 480 0.03 -23.16 2.40
C ASN A 480 0.43 -22.03 3.34
N TYR A 481 1.47 -21.26 3.02
CA TYR A 481 1.96 -20.17 3.88
C TYR A 481 0.94 -19.03 3.94
N GLY A 482 0.79 -18.44 5.13
CA GLY A 482 -0.20 -17.37 5.37
C GLY A 482 -0.02 -16.18 4.43
N LEU A 483 1.22 -15.77 4.19
CA LEU A 483 1.54 -14.69 3.26
C LEU A 483 1.12 -15.02 1.82
N VAL A 484 1.47 -16.21 1.32
CA VAL A 484 1.13 -16.67 -0.04
C VAL A 484 -0.38 -16.78 -0.23
N LYS A 485 -1.10 -17.33 0.75
CA LYS A 485 -2.58 -17.40 0.72
C LYS A 485 -3.20 -16.02 0.67
N THR A 486 -2.78 -15.13 1.56
CA THR A 486 -3.31 -13.76 1.63
C THR A 486 -3.03 -13.00 0.33
N CYS A 487 -1.80 -13.12 -0.19
CA CYS A 487 -1.43 -12.53 -1.48
C CYS A 487 -2.32 -13.08 -2.61
N SER A 488 -2.62 -14.39 -2.64
CA SER A 488 -3.51 -14.98 -3.65
C SER A 488 -4.96 -14.48 -3.58
N GLN A 489 -5.42 -14.05 -2.40
CA GLN A 489 -6.79 -13.54 -2.22
C GLN A 489 -6.96 -12.11 -2.76
N ILE A 490 -5.89 -11.30 -2.77
CA ILE A 490 -5.95 -9.92 -3.28
C ILE A 490 -5.81 -9.83 -4.79
N VAL A 491 -5.18 -10.82 -5.46
CA VAL A 491 -4.94 -10.79 -6.91
C VAL A 491 -6.21 -10.55 -7.74
N PRO A 492 -7.36 -11.20 -7.48
CA PRO A 492 -8.59 -10.92 -8.22
C PRO A 492 -9.03 -9.45 -8.14
N LEU A 493 -8.82 -8.77 -7.01
CA LEU A 493 -9.16 -7.36 -6.84
C LEU A 493 -8.25 -6.46 -7.68
N LEU A 494 -6.94 -6.71 -7.61
CA LEU A 494 -5.93 -5.98 -8.40
C LEU A 494 -6.14 -6.21 -9.90
N PHE A 495 -6.40 -7.45 -10.29
CA PHE A 495 -6.69 -7.84 -11.68
C PHE A 495 -7.93 -7.13 -12.22
N GLN A 496 -9.03 -7.12 -11.47
CA GLN A 496 -10.23 -6.38 -11.86
C GLN A 496 -9.93 -4.89 -12.03
N SER A 497 -9.19 -4.29 -11.09
CA SER A 497 -8.87 -2.87 -11.12
C SER A 497 -7.98 -2.51 -12.32
N PHE A 498 -6.93 -3.30 -12.58
CA PHE A 498 -6.09 -3.16 -13.76
C PHE A 498 -6.89 -3.19 -15.07
N PHE A 499 -7.85 -4.11 -15.19
CA PHE A 499 -8.70 -4.21 -16.38
C PHE A 499 -9.76 -3.11 -16.51
N LYS A 500 -10.07 -2.34 -15.46
CA LYS A 500 -10.93 -1.14 -15.59
C LYS A 500 -10.29 -0.11 -16.53
N GLU A 501 -8.97 0.04 -16.46
CA GLU A 501 -8.24 0.96 -17.34
C GLU A 501 -7.85 0.28 -18.66
N ALA A 502 -7.32 -0.94 -18.61
CA ALA A 502 -6.83 -1.63 -19.81
C ALA A 502 -7.89 -1.82 -20.91
N LEU A 503 -9.15 -2.05 -20.54
CA LEU A 503 -10.24 -2.24 -21.52
C LEU A 503 -10.49 -1.01 -22.41
N LYS A 504 -10.01 0.18 -22.00
CA LYS A 504 -10.13 1.41 -22.79
C LYS A 504 -9.14 1.43 -23.97
N ASN A 505 -8.00 0.74 -23.86
CA ASN A 505 -6.98 0.67 -24.90
C ASN A 505 -7.11 -0.64 -25.71
N LYS A 506 -7.43 -0.51 -27.00
CA LYS A 506 -7.57 -1.65 -27.91
C LYS A 506 -6.26 -2.42 -28.11
N ASN A 507 -5.13 -1.73 -28.26
CA ASN A 507 -3.83 -2.37 -28.53
C ASN A 507 -3.41 -3.26 -27.36
N LEU A 508 -3.65 -2.81 -26.13
CA LEU A 508 -3.44 -3.63 -24.94
C LEU A 508 -4.37 -4.84 -24.91
N CYS A 509 -5.65 -4.66 -25.24
CA CYS A 509 -6.60 -5.77 -25.31
C CYS A 509 -6.19 -6.84 -26.34
N GLU A 510 -5.65 -6.43 -27.49
CA GLU A 510 -5.11 -7.31 -28.53
C GLU A 510 -3.92 -8.14 -28.00
N GLN A 511 -3.01 -7.52 -27.23
CA GLN A 511 -1.90 -8.22 -26.59
C GLN A 511 -2.33 -9.13 -25.43
N PHE A 512 -3.34 -8.71 -24.65
CA PHE A 512 -3.76 -9.43 -23.45
C PHE A 512 -4.58 -10.68 -23.75
N LEU A 513 -5.35 -10.68 -24.85
CA LEU A 513 -6.17 -11.83 -25.22
C LEU A 513 -5.37 -13.15 -25.34
N PRO A 514 -4.27 -13.24 -26.12
CA PRO A 514 -3.48 -14.46 -26.19
C PRO A 514 -2.82 -14.81 -24.84
N ILE A 515 -2.39 -13.81 -24.06
CA ILE A 515 -1.81 -14.01 -22.73
C ILE A 515 -2.82 -14.67 -21.79
N LEU A 516 -4.05 -14.17 -21.72
CA LEU A 516 -5.10 -14.69 -20.84
C LEU A 516 -5.44 -16.15 -21.19
N LEU A 517 -5.53 -16.48 -22.48
CA LEU A 517 -5.77 -17.85 -22.94
C LEU A 517 -4.60 -18.77 -22.57
N GLN A 518 -3.36 -18.37 -22.86
CA GLN A 518 -2.16 -19.15 -22.55
C GLN A 518 -1.99 -19.38 -21.03
N ARG A 519 -2.24 -18.34 -20.23
CA ARG A 519 -2.08 -18.37 -18.77
C ARG A 519 -3.09 -19.24 -18.06
N THR A 520 -4.22 -19.56 -18.68
CA THR A 520 -5.26 -20.42 -18.08
C THR A 520 -4.69 -21.78 -17.65
N ALA A 521 -3.71 -22.31 -18.38
CA ALA A 521 -3.02 -23.56 -18.06
C ALA A 521 -1.87 -23.43 -17.03
N LEU A 522 -1.40 -22.21 -16.78
CA LEU A 522 -0.16 -21.93 -16.05
C LEU A 522 -0.39 -20.96 -14.88
N ILE A 523 -1.37 -21.29 -14.04
CA ILE A 523 -1.65 -20.60 -12.78
C ILE A 523 -1.07 -21.40 -11.61
N PHE A 524 -0.42 -20.70 -10.68
CA PHE A 524 0.13 -21.30 -9.47
C PHE A 524 -0.98 -21.86 -8.56
N GLN A 525 -0.76 -23.07 -8.04
CA GLN A 525 -1.82 -23.90 -7.43
C GLN A 525 -2.00 -23.62 -5.94
N VAL A 526 -2.39 -22.40 -5.60
CA VAL A 526 -2.79 -22.02 -4.22
C VAL A 526 -4.27 -22.40 -4.01
N PRO A 527 -4.65 -23.01 -2.86
CA PRO A 527 -6.04 -23.39 -2.60
C PRO A 527 -7.04 -22.24 -2.82
N GLY A 528 -8.02 -22.46 -3.69
CA GLY A 528 -9.07 -21.48 -4.03
C GLY A 528 -8.65 -20.39 -5.03
N TYR A 529 -7.36 -20.08 -5.16
CA TYR A 529 -6.85 -19.04 -6.06
C TYR A 529 -7.13 -19.36 -7.53
N GLN A 530 -6.74 -20.55 -7.99
CA GLN A 530 -6.87 -20.95 -9.40
C GLN A 530 -8.32 -20.82 -9.89
N GLN A 531 -9.28 -21.35 -9.12
CA GLN A 531 -10.70 -21.29 -9.46
C GLN A 531 -11.21 -19.84 -9.49
N SER A 532 -10.77 -19.01 -8.55
CA SER A 532 -11.16 -17.60 -8.49
C SER A 532 -10.60 -16.83 -9.69
N ILE A 533 -9.30 -16.93 -9.97
CA ILE A 533 -8.67 -16.15 -11.04
C ILE A 533 -9.10 -16.62 -12.44
N ILE A 534 -9.30 -17.93 -12.67
CA ILE A 534 -9.82 -18.44 -13.96
C ILE A 534 -11.21 -17.87 -14.25
N LYS A 535 -12.09 -17.72 -13.24
CA LYS A 535 -13.39 -17.07 -13.42
C LYS A 535 -13.24 -15.60 -13.84
N HIS A 536 -12.25 -14.89 -13.30
CA HIS A 536 -11.99 -13.50 -13.67
C HIS A 536 -11.38 -13.40 -15.07
N ILE A 537 -10.43 -14.26 -15.41
CA ILE A 537 -9.86 -14.39 -16.76
C ILE A 537 -10.99 -14.61 -17.78
N ALA A 538 -11.90 -15.55 -17.53
CA ALA A 538 -13.02 -15.86 -18.43
C ALA A 538 -13.93 -14.64 -18.66
N LYS A 539 -14.32 -13.94 -17.57
CA LYS A 539 -15.13 -12.71 -17.66
C LYS A 539 -14.40 -11.59 -18.40
N THR A 540 -13.10 -11.45 -18.18
CA THR A 540 -12.28 -10.42 -18.85
C THR A 540 -12.14 -10.71 -20.34
N ILE A 541 -11.92 -11.96 -20.74
CA ILE A 541 -11.90 -12.36 -22.17
C ILE A 541 -13.23 -12.00 -22.83
N GLU A 542 -14.36 -12.33 -22.20
CA GLU A 542 -15.67 -11.97 -22.72
C GLU A 542 -15.84 -10.44 -22.81
N ALA A 543 -15.40 -9.68 -21.80
CA ALA A 543 -15.45 -8.22 -21.80
C ALA A 543 -14.59 -7.61 -22.91
N ILE A 544 -13.38 -8.13 -23.14
CA ILE A 544 -12.49 -7.72 -24.23
C ILE A 544 -13.18 -7.91 -25.58
N ILE A 545 -13.74 -9.09 -25.84
CA ILE A 545 -14.41 -9.42 -27.11
C ILE A 545 -15.67 -8.59 -27.31
N ILE A 546 -16.48 -8.38 -26.27
CA ILE A 546 -17.70 -7.56 -26.37
C ILE A 546 -17.34 -6.09 -26.66
N LYS A 547 -16.28 -5.58 -26.02
CA LYS A 547 -15.82 -4.19 -26.19
C LYS A 547 -15.16 -3.97 -27.55
N HIS A 548 -14.35 -4.94 -28.00
CA HIS A 548 -13.60 -4.91 -29.25
C HIS A 548 -13.88 -6.17 -30.11
N PRO A 549 -15.05 -6.27 -30.77
CA PRO A 549 -15.49 -7.48 -31.48
C PRO A 549 -14.54 -7.98 -32.58
N ASN A 550 -13.73 -7.09 -33.16
CA ASN A 550 -12.76 -7.44 -34.20
C ASN A 550 -11.68 -8.41 -33.69
N LEU A 551 -11.44 -8.46 -32.37
CA LEU A 551 -10.47 -9.37 -31.76
C LEU A 551 -10.93 -10.84 -31.78
N VAL A 552 -12.18 -11.13 -32.15
CA VAL A 552 -12.61 -12.52 -32.44
C VAL A 552 -11.82 -13.09 -33.62
N SER A 553 -11.36 -12.26 -34.55
CA SER A 553 -10.56 -12.75 -35.68
C SER A 553 -9.13 -13.15 -35.30
N GLU A 554 -8.69 -12.89 -34.06
CA GLU A 554 -7.35 -13.26 -33.61
C GLU A 554 -7.17 -14.78 -33.60
N PRO A 555 -6.07 -15.31 -34.17
CA PRO A 555 -5.88 -16.75 -34.36
C PRO A 555 -5.84 -17.52 -33.04
N CYS A 556 -5.42 -16.88 -31.94
CA CYS A 556 -5.39 -17.49 -30.62
C CYS A 556 -6.77 -17.95 -30.13
N VAL A 557 -7.84 -17.27 -30.53
CA VAL A 557 -9.22 -17.61 -30.14
C VAL A 557 -9.65 -18.93 -30.79
N LEU A 558 -9.50 -19.02 -32.12
CA LEU A 558 -9.85 -20.23 -32.87
C LEU A 558 -8.96 -21.41 -32.47
N GLN A 559 -7.66 -21.17 -32.27
CA GLN A 559 -6.71 -22.19 -31.76
C GLN A 559 -7.11 -22.72 -30.38
N PHE A 560 -7.62 -21.87 -29.49
CA PHE A 560 -8.06 -22.32 -28.18
C PHE A 560 -9.33 -23.18 -28.27
N LEU A 561 -10.26 -22.83 -29.16
CA LEU A 561 -11.51 -23.57 -29.34
C LEU A 561 -11.35 -24.90 -30.06
N SER A 562 -10.39 -25.01 -30.98
CA SER A 562 -10.13 -26.22 -31.75
C SER A 562 -9.53 -27.36 -30.92
N VAL A 563 -8.98 -27.06 -29.75
CA VAL A 563 -8.48 -28.07 -28.82
C VAL A 563 -9.61 -28.53 -27.91
N THR A 564 -10.25 -29.65 -28.25
CA THR A 564 -11.42 -30.18 -27.53
C THR A 564 -11.17 -30.45 -26.04
N SER A 565 -9.94 -30.80 -25.65
CA SER A 565 -9.60 -30.97 -24.23
C SER A 565 -9.77 -29.70 -23.39
N ASN A 566 -9.70 -28.50 -24.01
CA ASN A 566 -9.95 -27.22 -23.34
C ASN A 566 -11.41 -27.07 -22.89
N SER A 567 -12.35 -27.70 -23.59
CA SER A 567 -13.77 -27.67 -23.24
C SER A 567 -14.04 -28.33 -21.88
N ILE A 568 -13.19 -29.27 -21.49
CA ILE A 568 -13.24 -30.01 -20.22
C ILE A 568 -12.34 -29.33 -19.19
N ASN A 569 -11.05 -29.21 -19.49
CA ASN A 569 -10.02 -28.74 -18.56
C ASN A 569 -10.20 -27.27 -18.17
N TYR A 570 -10.72 -26.46 -19.10
CA TYR A 570 -10.88 -25.01 -18.95
C TYR A 570 -12.32 -24.57 -19.29
N SER A 571 -13.30 -25.39 -18.90
CA SER A 571 -14.72 -25.22 -19.23
C SER A 571 -15.27 -23.82 -18.97
N VAL A 572 -14.84 -23.16 -17.89
CA VAL A 572 -15.26 -21.78 -17.56
C VAL A 572 -14.80 -20.78 -18.61
N VAL A 573 -13.54 -20.85 -19.06
CA VAL A 573 -13.02 -19.96 -20.12
C VAL A 573 -13.66 -20.31 -21.45
N TYR A 574 -13.76 -21.60 -21.77
CA TYR A 574 -14.36 -22.09 -23.01
C TYR A 574 -15.81 -21.61 -23.16
N THR A 575 -16.62 -21.70 -22.09
CA THR A 575 -18.01 -21.22 -22.10
C THR A 575 -18.13 -19.71 -22.27
N HIS A 576 -17.32 -18.91 -21.57
CA HIS A 576 -17.36 -17.45 -21.73
C HIS A 576 -16.93 -17.03 -23.14
N LEU A 577 -15.96 -17.73 -23.73
CA LEU A 577 -15.50 -17.50 -25.10
C LEU A 577 -16.60 -17.83 -26.13
N LEU A 578 -17.24 -18.99 -26.01
CA LEU A 578 -18.39 -19.38 -26.85
C LEU A 578 -19.56 -18.38 -26.74
N SER A 579 -19.86 -17.94 -25.52
CA SER A 579 -20.87 -16.90 -25.25
C SER A 579 -20.53 -15.60 -25.96
N ALA A 580 -19.28 -15.14 -25.85
CA ALA A 580 -18.81 -13.90 -26.48
C ALA A 580 -18.90 -13.98 -28.01
N ILE A 581 -18.49 -15.09 -28.61
CA ILE A 581 -18.57 -15.32 -30.07
C ILE A 581 -20.02 -15.29 -30.55
N GLY A 582 -20.91 -15.99 -29.84
CA GLY A 582 -22.35 -15.97 -30.15
C GLY A 582 -22.96 -14.57 -30.03
N LYS A 583 -22.47 -13.72 -29.11
CA LYS A 583 -22.93 -12.32 -28.95
C LYS A 583 -22.39 -11.38 -30.02
N CYS A 584 -21.24 -11.72 -30.62
CA CYS A 584 -20.55 -10.88 -31.59
C CYS A 584 -20.76 -11.32 -33.05
N SER A 585 -21.58 -12.34 -33.33
CA SER A 585 -21.84 -12.95 -34.65
C SER A 585 -22.13 -11.98 -35.81
N ASP A 586 -22.48 -10.74 -35.49
CA ASP A 586 -22.94 -9.72 -36.44
C ASP A 586 -21.81 -8.83 -36.97
N ARG A 587 -20.57 -9.01 -36.44
CA ARG A 587 -19.51 -8.00 -36.53
C ARG A 587 -18.20 -8.48 -37.17
N TRP A 588 -18.14 -9.72 -37.67
CA TRP A 588 -16.88 -10.31 -38.18
C TRP A 588 -17.11 -11.37 -39.28
N ASN A 589 -16.08 -11.60 -40.11
CA ASN A 589 -16.19 -12.29 -41.41
C ASN A 589 -15.91 -13.80 -41.38
N MET A 590 -15.49 -14.38 -40.24
CA MET A 590 -15.01 -15.77 -40.15
C MET A 590 -16.08 -16.76 -39.64
N ILE A 591 -17.38 -16.45 -39.85
CA ILE A 591 -18.52 -17.21 -39.30
C ILE A 591 -18.41 -18.71 -39.61
N SER A 592 -18.04 -19.08 -40.83
CA SER A 592 -17.95 -20.48 -41.26
C SER A 592 -16.85 -21.25 -40.52
N GLU A 593 -15.66 -20.67 -40.32
CA GLU A 593 -14.52 -21.34 -39.68
C GLU A 593 -14.79 -21.66 -38.21
N TYR A 594 -15.43 -20.73 -37.52
CA TYR A 594 -15.88 -20.93 -36.15
C TYR A 594 -17.04 -21.91 -36.06
N PHE A 595 -17.98 -21.87 -37.00
CA PHE A 595 -19.05 -22.86 -37.07
C PHE A 595 -18.47 -24.27 -37.21
N ASP A 596 -17.53 -24.45 -38.14
CA ASP A 596 -16.88 -25.74 -38.38
C ASP A 596 -16.13 -26.22 -37.12
N THR A 597 -15.39 -25.32 -36.46
CA THR A 597 -14.63 -25.65 -35.24
C THR A 597 -15.55 -26.05 -34.08
N ILE A 598 -16.63 -25.30 -33.85
CA ILE A 598 -17.58 -25.57 -32.77
C ILE A 598 -18.39 -26.84 -33.05
N GLU A 599 -18.81 -27.06 -34.30
CA GLU A 599 -19.52 -28.28 -34.71
C GLU A 599 -18.65 -29.53 -34.51
N CYS A 600 -17.38 -29.47 -34.94
CA CYS A 600 -16.42 -30.55 -34.72
C CYS A 600 -16.24 -30.86 -33.23
N CYS A 601 -15.97 -29.83 -32.42
CA CYS A 601 -15.80 -29.99 -30.97
C CYS A 601 -17.06 -30.57 -30.31
N MET A 602 -18.25 -30.10 -30.68
CA MET A 602 -19.52 -30.63 -30.17
C MET A 602 -19.68 -32.11 -30.49
N TYR A 603 -19.33 -32.55 -31.70
CA TYR A 603 -19.40 -33.97 -32.06
C TYR A 603 -18.37 -34.84 -31.32
N GLU A 604 -17.18 -34.32 -31.06
CA GLU A 604 -16.19 -35.01 -30.23
C GLU A 604 -16.65 -35.15 -28.78
N VAL A 605 -17.24 -34.09 -28.20
CA VAL A 605 -17.85 -34.10 -26.86
C VAL A 605 -19.02 -35.09 -26.77
N LEU A 606 -19.84 -35.23 -27.82
CA LEU A 606 -20.91 -36.24 -27.85
C LEU A 606 -20.40 -37.67 -28.04
N ALA A 607 -19.24 -37.83 -28.70
CA ALA A 607 -18.62 -39.14 -28.94
C ALA A 607 -17.85 -39.64 -27.71
N ASP A 608 -17.33 -38.73 -26.89
CA ASP A 608 -16.72 -39.07 -25.61
C ASP A 608 -17.79 -39.66 -24.66
N LYS A 609 -17.45 -40.76 -24.01
CA LYS A 609 -18.36 -41.53 -23.14
C LYS A 609 -18.43 -40.95 -21.73
N GLN A 610 -17.72 -39.86 -21.46
CA GLN A 610 -17.74 -39.16 -20.18
C GLN A 610 -18.95 -38.22 -20.09
N PRO A 611 -19.55 -38.05 -18.89
CA PRO A 611 -20.64 -37.09 -18.70
C PRO A 611 -20.10 -35.65 -18.82
N HIS A 612 -20.52 -34.94 -19.87
CA HIS A 612 -20.17 -33.54 -20.06
C HIS A 612 -21.21 -32.59 -19.45
N PRO A 613 -20.81 -31.37 -19.02
CA PRO A 613 -21.77 -30.38 -18.53
C PRO A 613 -22.81 -30.03 -19.60
N LEU A 614 -24.09 -30.31 -19.35
CA LEU A 614 -25.18 -29.99 -20.28
C LEU A 614 -25.25 -28.51 -20.66
N ALA A 615 -24.87 -27.64 -19.73
CA ALA A 615 -24.77 -26.21 -19.98
C ALA A 615 -23.81 -25.88 -21.14
N LEU A 616 -22.73 -26.66 -21.31
CA LEU A 616 -21.79 -26.51 -22.42
C LEU A 616 -22.43 -26.91 -23.75
N LEU A 617 -23.14 -28.04 -23.81
CA LEU A 617 -23.84 -28.51 -25.01
C LEU A 617 -24.96 -27.55 -25.44
N ASN A 618 -25.75 -27.05 -24.49
CA ASN A 618 -26.77 -26.03 -24.75
C ASN A 618 -26.12 -24.73 -25.27
N LEU A 619 -24.96 -24.35 -24.74
CA LEU A 619 -24.27 -23.17 -25.23
C LEU A 619 -23.70 -23.37 -26.64
N MET A 620 -23.09 -24.52 -26.93
CA MET A 620 -22.61 -24.85 -28.28
C MET A 620 -23.73 -24.83 -29.31
N THR A 621 -24.87 -25.47 -29.00
CA THR A 621 -26.06 -25.48 -29.88
C THR A 621 -26.66 -24.08 -30.06
N ASN A 622 -26.73 -23.27 -29.00
CA ASN A 622 -27.13 -21.86 -29.08
C ASN A 622 -26.18 -21.04 -29.97
N THR A 623 -24.87 -21.22 -29.83
CA THR A 623 -23.88 -20.50 -30.63
C THR A 623 -23.94 -20.93 -32.10
N LEU A 624 -24.08 -22.24 -32.40
CA LEU A 624 -24.28 -22.72 -33.77
C LEU A 624 -25.57 -22.17 -34.39
N ALA A 625 -26.66 -22.10 -33.63
CA ALA A 625 -27.91 -21.48 -34.08
C ALA A 625 -27.71 -20.00 -34.45
N LYS A 626 -27.04 -19.23 -33.57
CA LYS A 626 -26.70 -17.81 -33.81
C LYS A 626 -25.81 -17.58 -35.02
N LEU A 627 -24.80 -18.42 -35.23
CA LEU A 627 -23.93 -18.33 -36.40
C LEU A 627 -24.70 -18.69 -37.69
N SER A 628 -25.52 -19.74 -37.64
CA SER A 628 -26.32 -20.18 -38.80
C SER A 628 -27.45 -19.24 -39.19
N SER A 629 -28.02 -18.47 -38.25
CA SER A 629 -29.02 -17.45 -38.58
C SER A 629 -28.44 -16.31 -39.42
N ARG A 630 -27.12 -16.10 -39.34
CA ARG A 630 -26.39 -15.10 -40.12
C ARG A 630 -25.87 -15.65 -41.46
N ASN A 631 -25.60 -16.95 -41.54
CA ASN A 631 -25.24 -17.63 -42.78
C ASN A 631 -26.19 -18.80 -43.05
N VAL A 632 -27.22 -18.53 -43.87
CA VAL A 632 -28.33 -19.45 -44.20
C VAL A 632 -27.84 -20.80 -44.72
N HIS A 633 -26.66 -20.86 -45.36
CA HIS A 633 -26.07 -22.11 -45.85
C HIS A 633 -25.70 -23.09 -44.72
N LEU A 634 -25.54 -22.62 -43.49
CA LEU A 634 -25.17 -23.44 -42.33
C LEU A 634 -26.40 -24.01 -41.60
N ILE A 635 -27.61 -23.50 -41.85
CA ILE A 635 -28.84 -23.93 -41.15
C ILE A 635 -29.08 -25.44 -41.23
N PRO A 636 -28.96 -26.12 -42.40
CA PRO A 636 -29.16 -27.57 -42.46
C PRO A 636 -28.19 -28.36 -41.57
N ARG A 637 -26.94 -27.89 -41.45
CA ARG A 637 -25.94 -28.49 -40.57
C ARG A 637 -26.30 -28.29 -39.10
N THR A 638 -26.80 -27.11 -38.74
CA THR A 638 -27.28 -26.83 -37.38
C THR A 638 -28.47 -27.70 -36.99
N LEU A 639 -29.46 -27.88 -37.88
CA LEU A 639 -30.60 -28.75 -37.61
C LEU A 639 -30.15 -30.20 -37.35
N ASN A 640 -29.21 -30.71 -38.15
CA ASN A 640 -28.61 -32.02 -37.94
C ASN A 640 -27.83 -32.12 -36.61
N ALA A 641 -27.09 -31.08 -36.25
CA ALA A 641 -26.39 -30.99 -34.99
C ALA A 641 -27.35 -31.09 -33.79
N LEU A 642 -28.46 -30.33 -33.81
CA LEU A 642 -29.51 -30.37 -32.79
C LEU A 642 -30.16 -31.76 -32.68
N ASP A 643 -30.44 -32.41 -33.81
CA ASP A 643 -30.95 -33.78 -33.85
C ASP A 643 -29.99 -34.79 -33.23
N LYS A 644 -28.70 -34.64 -33.50
CA LYS A 644 -27.66 -35.54 -32.99
C LYS A 644 -27.51 -35.39 -31.48
N VAL A 645 -27.52 -34.16 -30.96
CA VAL A 645 -27.56 -33.87 -29.51
C VAL A 645 -28.79 -34.54 -28.88
N ASN A 646 -29.99 -34.37 -29.44
CA ASN A 646 -31.22 -34.98 -28.93
C ASN A 646 -31.17 -36.52 -28.84
N ARG A 647 -30.37 -37.17 -29.70
CA ARG A 647 -30.20 -38.64 -29.73
C ARG A 647 -29.09 -39.12 -28.79
N GLN A 648 -28.00 -38.38 -28.66
CA GLN A 648 -26.74 -38.85 -28.07
C GLN A 648 -26.43 -38.25 -26.68
N VAL A 649 -27.20 -37.28 -26.19
CA VAL A 649 -27.01 -36.69 -24.85
C VAL A 649 -27.09 -37.75 -23.75
N GLN A 650 -26.02 -37.86 -22.97
CA GLN A 650 -25.93 -38.70 -21.79
C GLN A 650 -26.25 -37.88 -20.53
N ALA A 651 -27.51 -37.92 -20.09
CA ALA A 651 -27.99 -37.22 -18.90
C ALA A 651 -29.18 -37.94 -18.24
N SER A 652 -29.65 -37.42 -17.11
CA SER A 652 -30.89 -37.88 -16.47
C SER A 652 -32.09 -37.72 -17.43
N ASP A 653 -33.14 -38.51 -17.25
CA ASP A 653 -34.32 -38.42 -18.13
C ASP A 653 -34.99 -37.04 -18.07
N VAL A 654 -34.96 -36.38 -16.91
CA VAL A 654 -35.47 -35.01 -16.73
C VAL A 654 -34.64 -34.02 -17.55
N ASP A 655 -33.31 -34.09 -17.44
CA ASP A 655 -32.43 -33.17 -18.15
C ASP A 655 -32.46 -33.39 -19.67
N LYS A 656 -32.60 -34.65 -20.12
CA LYS A 656 -32.80 -34.98 -21.53
C LYS A 656 -34.07 -34.33 -22.09
N VAL A 657 -35.16 -34.29 -21.32
CA VAL A 657 -36.40 -33.62 -21.75
C VAL A 657 -36.17 -32.11 -21.90
N ILE A 658 -35.47 -31.48 -20.95
CA ILE A 658 -35.16 -30.04 -20.99
C ILE A 658 -34.30 -29.70 -22.22
N VAL A 659 -33.23 -30.46 -22.46
CA VAL A 659 -32.34 -30.25 -23.63
C VAL A 659 -33.09 -30.48 -24.93
N LYS A 660 -33.95 -31.51 -25.01
CA LYS A 660 -34.79 -31.75 -26.19
C LYS A 660 -35.76 -30.61 -26.45
N GLN A 661 -36.45 -30.12 -25.43
CA GLN A 661 -37.38 -29.00 -25.55
C GLN A 661 -36.66 -27.74 -26.06
N HIS A 662 -35.53 -27.39 -25.45
CA HIS A 662 -34.69 -26.26 -25.88
C HIS A 662 -34.25 -26.39 -27.35
N ASN A 663 -33.79 -27.57 -27.76
CA ASN A 663 -33.36 -27.81 -29.13
C ASN A 663 -34.53 -27.76 -30.13
N GLU A 664 -35.72 -28.23 -29.78
CA GLU A 664 -36.91 -28.10 -30.63
C GLU A 664 -37.35 -26.63 -30.77
N GLU A 665 -37.25 -25.82 -29.71
CA GLU A 665 -37.48 -24.37 -29.78
C GLU A 665 -36.51 -23.69 -30.75
N LEU A 666 -35.22 -24.03 -30.70
CA LEU A 666 -34.21 -23.53 -31.64
C LEU A 666 -34.49 -23.95 -33.08
N LYS A 667 -34.90 -25.21 -33.32
CA LYS A 667 -35.26 -25.68 -34.68
C LYS A 667 -36.42 -24.88 -35.24
N ASN A 668 -37.47 -24.67 -34.44
CA ASN A 668 -38.65 -23.90 -34.83
C ASN A 668 -38.28 -22.46 -35.22
N LEU A 669 -37.35 -21.84 -34.49
CA LEU A 669 -36.83 -20.52 -34.84
C LEU A 669 -36.05 -20.55 -36.17
N LEU A 670 -35.13 -21.51 -36.35
CA LEU A 670 -34.26 -21.60 -37.53
C LEU A 670 -35.01 -21.91 -38.84
N HIS A 671 -36.20 -22.53 -38.76
CA HIS A 671 -37.09 -22.67 -39.92
C HIS A 671 -37.54 -21.34 -40.52
N ASN A 672 -37.48 -20.25 -39.75
CA ASN A 672 -37.68 -18.89 -40.25
C ASN A 672 -36.40 -18.06 -40.05
N PRO A 673 -35.46 -18.07 -41.02
CA PRO A 673 -34.13 -17.48 -40.84
C PRO A 673 -34.19 -15.98 -40.55
N TYR A 674 -35.15 -15.24 -41.10
CA TYR A 674 -35.32 -13.81 -40.83
C TYR A 674 -35.71 -13.55 -39.37
N ILE A 675 -36.65 -14.34 -38.83
CA ILE A 675 -37.07 -14.25 -37.42
C ILE A 675 -35.93 -14.72 -36.51
N ALA A 676 -35.28 -15.84 -36.81
CA ALA A 676 -34.12 -16.32 -36.07
C ALA A 676 -33.02 -15.26 -35.98
N ASN A 677 -32.75 -14.57 -37.09
CA ASN A 677 -31.75 -13.52 -37.16
C ASN A 677 -32.06 -12.32 -36.26
N THR A 678 -33.34 -11.98 -36.05
CA THR A 678 -33.76 -10.91 -35.14
C THR A 678 -33.85 -11.38 -33.69
N VAL A 679 -34.27 -12.63 -33.45
CA VAL A 679 -34.47 -13.22 -32.12
C VAL A 679 -33.15 -13.61 -31.46
N LEU A 680 -32.23 -14.18 -32.24
CA LEU A 680 -30.97 -14.72 -31.74
C LEU A 680 -29.85 -13.68 -31.71
N ALA A 681 -30.00 -12.57 -32.45
CA ALA A 681 -29.13 -11.41 -32.34
C ALA A 681 -29.40 -10.63 -31.05
N ASN A 682 -28.38 -9.97 -30.51
CA ASN A 682 -28.57 -9.04 -29.40
C ASN A 682 -29.48 -7.90 -29.85
N PRO A 683 -30.70 -7.74 -29.29
CA PRO A 683 -31.66 -6.78 -29.83
C PRO A 683 -31.15 -5.36 -29.60
N SER A 684 -31.07 -4.55 -30.65
CA SER A 684 -30.99 -3.10 -30.50
C SER A 684 -32.29 -2.57 -29.85
N LYS A 685 -32.30 -1.33 -29.34
CA LYS A 685 -33.52 -0.72 -28.78
C LYS A 685 -34.69 -0.69 -29.79
N GLN A 686 -34.41 -0.73 -31.10
CA GLN A 686 -35.40 -0.82 -32.17
C GLN A 686 -35.88 -2.27 -32.38
N ASP A 687 -35.01 -3.26 -32.21
CA ASP A 687 -35.37 -4.69 -32.30
C ASP A 687 -36.25 -5.16 -31.15
N MET A 688 -36.14 -4.55 -29.96
CA MET A 688 -37.06 -4.79 -28.83
C MET A 688 -38.51 -4.38 -29.17
N PHE A 689 -38.70 -3.31 -29.95
CA PHE A 689 -40.02 -2.90 -30.42
C PHE A 689 -40.57 -3.90 -31.47
N LEU A 690 -39.72 -4.32 -32.42
CA LEU A 690 -40.08 -5.32 -33.42
C LEU A 690 -40.40 -6.69 -32.78
N MET A 691 -39.65 -7.07 -31.74
CA MET A 691 -39.88 -8.29 -30.94
C MET A 691 -41.23 -8.28 -30.25
N ASN A 692 -41.60 -7.17 -29.62
CA ASN A 692 -42.91 -7.01 -28.98
C ASN A 692 -44.04 -7.06 -30.02
N VAL A 693 -43.83 -6.53 -31.23
CA VAL A 693 -44.79 -6.63 -32.34
C VAL A 693 -44.90 -8.07 -32.86
N ILE A 694 -43.80 -8.80 -33.01
CA ILE A 694 -43.80 -10.19 -33.50
C ILE A 694 -44.43 -11.14 -32.46
N LEU A 695 -44.12 -10.96 -31.16
CA LEU A 695 -44.77 -11.70 -30.07
C LEU A 695 -46.26 -11.37 -29.95
N PHE A 696 -46.65 -10.13 -30.20
CA PHE A 696 -48.05 -9.72 -30.27
C PHE A 696 -48.78 -10.36 -31.47
N LEU A 697 -48.15 -10.38 -32.65
CA LEU A 697 -48.72 -10.97 -33.87
C LEU A 697 -48.84 -12.51 -33.78
N ASN A 698 -47.89 -13.19 -33.14
CA ASN A 698 -47.95 -14.65 -32.95
C ASN A 698 -48.95 -15.09 -31.88
N ASN A 699 -49.40 -14.20 -31.00
CA ASN A 699 -50.44 -14.45 -30.01
C ASN A 699 -51.85 -14.07 -30.50
N LEU A 700 -52.00 -13.58 -31.74
CA LEU A 700 -53.32 -13.43 -32.34
C LEU A 700 -53.87 -14.82 -32.68
N PRO A 701 -55.13 -15.14 -32.28
CA PRO A 701 -55.75 -16.40 -32.63
C PRO A 701 -55.79 -16.54 -34.16
N LYS A 702 -55.27 -17.66 -34.67
CA LYS A 702 -55.31 -18.03 -36.09
C LYS A 702 -56.75 -18.29 -36.52
N GLN A 703 -57.48 -17.22 -36.81
CA GLN A 703 -58.70 -17.25 -37.61
C GLN A 703 -58.67 -16.08 -38.58
N LEU A 704 -58.22 -16.38 -39.80
CA LEU A 704 -58.77 -15.90 -41.07
C LEU A 704 -58.24 -16.81 -42.19
#